data_AF-A0A833GTL6-F1
#
_entry.id   AF-A0A833GTL6-F1
#
_cell.length_a   1.000
_cell.length_b   1.000
_cell.length_c   1.000
_cell.angle_alpha   90.00
_cell.angle_beta   90.00
_cell.angle_gamma   90.00
#
_symmetry.space_group_name_H-M   'P 1'
#
loop_
_entity.id
_entity.type
_entity.pdbx_description
1 polymer ?
#
loop_
_entity_poly.entity_id
_entity_poly.type
_entity_poly.pdbx_seq_one_letter_code
_entity_poly.pdbx_strand_id
1 'polypeptide(L)'
;MAQGSDNNDAFLGSAMQFMQAGQNMAQQFMEYLGKTAGQNAAQPPAVDPQALTALQKQFMDQQMSLWQAMLAKQQGQEQQFKVTPEPGDRRFSAPEWRESPIYDYLHQAYLLNTQYLKQIVEAVPANDEKAKNRMRFLARQVADAMAPTNFAATNPEFIKLALETKGQSITDGINNLLKDFEKGRISMTDESVFEVGQNIATTEGAVVFENDLMQLIQYAPLTPKVGTRPLVVVPPCINKFYIMDLQPDNSLIRFMVEQGNTVFLLSWRNPKEELGSATWDDYLEQGPIAALRVARDICKVKQVNALGFCVGGTILTSALAVLKARDDDAVASLTLLTTLLDFSDTGEIGLFIDEQGLAAREATIGGGGLLPARDLQNTFSFLRANDLVWNYVQNNYLKGQKPQAFDLLYWNSDSTNLPGPFACWYMRNLYLENSLRVPGKLQMCGEHVDLGKLDMPVYLLATREDHIVPWQSAYQSTRLLGGKVRFVLGASGHIAGVINPASKNKRSYWLNDDAMSDADGWLAAAVEHKGSWWNDWAGWLKPLAGNPRAPRKPGNTKYKPIEPAPGRYVKERQKTLEEGKMTRVALVTGGMGGLGEAVCIKLAALGFKVVTTYSPGNNKVQDWLKTMNNMGYGFKAYPCDVTDFDSARACVETVSREVGPVDVLVNNAGITRDMTFKKMNKADWDAVIHTNLDSVFNMTKQVMDGMVERKWGRVINVSSVNGQKGAFGQTNYSAAKAGMHGFTKALALEVAKQGVTVNTISPGYIGTKMVTAIPQEILDSKILPQIPVNRLGKPEEIAGLVAYLASDEAAFVTGANISINGGQHMY
;
A
#
# COMPACT_ATOMS: atom_id res chain seq x y z
N MET A 1 -3.93 -17.27 -54.00
CA MET A 1 -3.50 -18.49 -53.30
C MET A 1 -1.98 -18.46 -53.24
N ALA A 2 -1.43 -18.31 -52.03
CA ALA A 2 -0.01 -18.43 -51.61
C ALA A 2 0.36 -17.28 -50.65
N GLN A 3 -0.03 -17.41 -49.38
CA GLN A 3 0.50 -16.64 -48.23
C GLN A 3 0.03 -17.31 -46.91
N GLY A 4 0.26 -18.63 -46.80
CA GLY A 4 -0.23 -19.44 -45.68
C GLY A 4 0.87 -20.20 -44.90
N SER A 5 2.15 -19.97 -45.20
CA SER A 5 3.27 -20.73 -44.61
C SER A 5 3.96 -20.03 -43.43
N ASP A 6 3.95 -18.70 -43.35
CA ASP A 6 4.84 -17.97 -42.42
C ASP A 6 4.33 -17.90 -40.97
N ASN A 7 3.03 -18.14 -40.71
CA ASN A 7 2.49 -18.13 -39.35
C ASN A 7 2.77 -19.43 -38.57
N ASN A 8 2.96 -20.56 -39.26
CA ASN A 8 3.19 -21.86 -38.60
C ASN A 8 4.63 -21.99 -38.08
N ASP A 9 5.63 -21.41 -38.76
CA ASP A 9 7.03 -21.47 -38.31
C ASP A 9 7.31 -20.53 -37.13
N ALA A 10 6.69 -19.34 -37.12
CA ALA A 10 6.69 -18.46 -35.95
C ALA A 10 5.99 -19.11 -34.75
N PHE A 11 4.92 -19.88 -35.00
CA PHE A 11 4.20 -20.64 -33.98
C PHE A 11 4.99 -21.83 -33.46
N LEU A 12 5.67 -22.61 -34.32
CA LEU A 12 6.55 -23.73 -33.94
C LEU A 12 7.75 -23.27 -33.10
N GLY A 13 8.35 -22.13 -33.45
CA GLY A 13 9.40 -21.49 -32.65
C GLY A 13 8.89 -21.04 -31.27
N SER A 14 7.67 -20.48 -31.23
CA SER A 14 7.03 -20.07 -29.96
C SER A 14 6.62 -21.27 -29.09
N ALA A 15 6.19 -22.39 -29.68
CA ALA A 15 5.80 -23.59 -28.94
C ALA A 15 6.97 -24.23 -28.18
N MET A 16 8.17 -24.28 -28.76
CA MET A 16 9.38 -24.69 -28.04
C MET A 16 9.75 -23.71 -26.93
N GLN A 17 9.57 -22.39 -27.13
CA GLN A 17 9.73 -21.40 -26.06
C GLN A 17 8.71 -21.60 -24.93
N PHE A 18 7.47 -22.01 -25.23
CA PHE A 18 6.45 -22.32 -24.22
C PHE A 18 6.68 -23.66 -23.51
N MET A 19 7.28 -24.66 -24.15
CA MET A 19 7.75 -25.88 -23.47
C MET A 19 8.89 -25.59 -22.47
N GLN A 20 9.75 -24.60 -22.77
CA GLN A 20 10.81 -24.15 -21.85
C GLN A 20 10.29 -23.27 -20.71
N ALA A 21 9.06 -22.74 -20.80
CA ALA A 21 8.51 -21.83 -19.79
C ALA A 21 8.39 -22.49 -18.40
N GLY A 22 8.05 -23.78 -18.33
CA GLY A 22 8.01 -24.53 -17.06
C GLY A 22 9.37 -24.71 -16.41
N GLN A 23 10.39 -24.98 -17.22
CA GLN A 23 11.78 -25.07 -16.75
C GLN A 23 12.30 -23.71 -16.31
N ASN A 24 11.99 -22.64 -17.04
CA ASN A 24 12.34 -21.27 -16.68
C ASN A 24 11.61 -20.81 -15.40
N MET A 25 10.33 -21.16 -15.24
CA MET A 25 9.55 -20.88 -14.03
C MET A 25 10.15 -21.59 -12.81
N ALA A 26 10.52 -22.86 -12.96
CA ALA A 26 11.20 -23.63 -11.92
C ALA A 26 12.60 -23.06 -11.60
N GLN A 27 13.38 -22.66 -12.62
CA GLN A 27 14.69 -22.03 -12.44
C GLN A 27 14.60 -20.68 -11.72
N GLN A 28 13.68 -19.80 -12.15
CA GLN A 28 13.45 -18.51 -11.50
C GLN A 28 12.97 -18.68 -10.06
N PHE A 29 12.13 -19.68 -9.79
CA PHE A 29 11.73 -20.03 -8.43
C PHE A 29 12.93 -20.48 -7.58
N MET A 30 13.80 -21.35 -8.10
CA MET A 30 15.00 -21.80 -7.40
C MET A 30 16.02 -20.67 -7.17
N GLU A 31 16.21 -19.77 -8.13
CA GLU A 31 17.04 -18.57 -7.96
C GLU A 31 16.45 -17.62 -6.90
N TYR A 32 15.14 -17.45 -6.89
CA TYR A 32 14.44 -16.61 -5.92
C TYR A 32 14.53 -17.20 -4.50
N LEU A 33 14.40 -18.52 -4.36
CA LEU A 33 14.67 -19.23 -3.10
C LEU A 33 16.11 -19.03 -2.63
N GLY A 34 17.08 -19.10 -3.54
CA GLY A 34 18.50 -18.85 -3.22
C GLY A 34 18.79 -17.42 -2.75
N LYS A 35 18.07 -16.42 -3.28
CA LYS A 35 18.19 -15.01 -2.86
C LYS A 35 17.44 -14.69 -1.56
N THR A 36 16.36 -15.41 -1.24
CA THR A 36 15.54 -15.19 -0.03
C THR A 36 15.92 -16.06 1.15
N ALA A 37 16.68 -17.14 0.93
CA ALA A 37 17.42 -17.81 1.99
C ALA A 37 18.55 -16.89 2.47
N GLY A 38 18.30 -16.14 3.55
CA GLY A 38 19.31 -15.28 4.16
C GLY A 38 20.59 -16.04 4.52
N GLN A 39 21.69 -15.32 4.76
CA GLN A 39 23.04 -15.86 4.99
C GLN A 39 23.19 -16.88 6.15
N ASN A 40 22.12 -17.17 6.90
CA ASN A 40 22.10 -18.11 8.04
C ASN A 40 20.99 -19.19 7.97
N ALA A 41 20.41 -19.47 6.80
CA ALA A 41 19.52 -20.63 6.67
C ALA A 41 20.34 -21.93 6.77
N ALA A 42 19.95 -22.85 7.66
CA ALA A 42 20.49 -24.21 7.66
C ALA A 42 20.39 -24.80 6.25
N GLN A 43 21.46 -25.45 5.77
CA GLN A 43 21.47 -26.02 4.43
C GLN A 43 20.22 -26.88 4.24
N PRO A 44 19.41 -26.61 3.20
CA PRO A 44 18.21 -27.40 2.96
C PRO A 44 18.61 -28.88 2.81
N PRO A 45 17.74 -29.82 3.22
CA PRO A 45 18.06 -31.23 3.11
C PRO A 45 18.34 -31.59 1.64
N ALA A 46 19.20 -32.57 1.40
CA ALA A 46 19.55 -32.97 0.04
C ALA A 46 18.29 -33.40 -0.73
N VAL A 47 18.04 -32.76 -1.88
CA VAL A 47 16.90 -33.10 -2.74
C VAL A 47 17.17 -34.45 -3.40
N ASP A 48 16.18 -35.35 -3.41
CA ASP A 48 16.29 -36.63 -4.11
C ASP A 48 16.39 -36.41 -5.63
N PRO A 49 17.55 -36.68 -6.26
CA PRO A 49 17.71 -36.47 -7.69
C PRO A 49 16.82 -37.39 -8.54
N GLN A 50 16.45 -38.57 -8.02
CA GLN A 50 15.59 -39.52 -8.73
C GLN A 50 14.15 -39.03 -8.76
N ALA A 51 13.63 -38.52 -7.64
CA ALA A 51 12.31 -37.91 -7.57
C ALA A 51 12.17 -36.71 -8.52
N LEU A 52 13.16 -35.81 -8.56
CA LEU A 52 13.16 -34.68 -9.50
C LEU A 52 13.22 -35.13 -10.96
N THR A 53 14.05 -36.14 -11.27
CA THR A 53 14.15 -36.69 -12.63
C THR A 53 12.83 -37.34 -13.06
N ALA A 54 12.16 -38.07 -12.16
CA ALA A 54 10.87 -38.68 -12.42
C ALA A 54 9.78 -37.63 -12.68
N LEU A 55 9.73 -36.57 -11.88
CA LEU A 55 8.82 -35.44 -12.08
C LEU A 55 9.09 -34.72 -13.41
N GLN A 56 10.37 -34.49 -13.75
CA GLN A 56 10.74 -33.89 -15.03
C GLN A 56 10.29 -34.75 -16.21
N LYS A 57 10.47 -36.07 -16.13
CA LYS A 57 10.01 -37.02 -17.16
C LYS A 57 8.49 -36.97 -17.31
N GLN A 58 7.75 -37.07 -16.20
CA GLN A 58 6.29 -37.00 -16.19
C GLN A 58 5.79 -35.68 -16.82
N PHE A 59 6.41 -34.56 -16.48
CA PHE A 59 6.08 -33.26 -17.06
C PHE A 59 6.32 -33.23 -18.57
N MET A 60 7.45 -33.77 -19.06
CA MET A 60 7.72 -33.86 -20.51
C MET A 60 6.70 -34.73 -21.24
N ASP A 61 6.29 -35.86 -20.66
CA ASP A 61 5.27 -36.75 -21.25
C ASP A 61 3.89 -36.05 -21.33
N GLN A 62 3.52 -35.30 -20.29
CA GLN A 62 2.29 -34.50 -20.27
C GLN A 62 2.35 -33.32 -21.26
N GLN A 63 3.50 -32.67 -21.41
CA GLN A 63 3.70 -31.60 -22.39
C GLN A 63 3.57 -32.11 -23.83
N MET A 64 4.08 -33.31 -24.12
CA MET A 64 3.90 -33.99 -25.40
C MET A 64 2.44 -34.36 -25.65
N SER A 65 1.72 -34.84 -24.64
CA SER A 65 0.29 -35.14 -24.72
C SER A 65 -0.53 -33.87 -25.00
N LEU A 66 -0.17 -32.76 -24.38
CA LEU A 66 -0.81 -31.46 -24.62
C LEU A 66 -0.57 -30.95 -26.06
N TRP A 67 0.64 -31.13 -26.58
CA TRP A 67 0.96 -30.80 -27.97
C TRP A 67 0.13 -31.62 -28.97
N GLN A 68 0.02 -32.93 -28.75
CA GLN A 68 -0.83 -33.81 -29.56
C GLN A 68 -2.31 -33.39 -29.52
N ALA A 69 -2.82 -33.01 -28.34
CA ALA A 69 -4.20 -32.53 -28.19
C ALA A 69 -4.45 -31.21 -28.94
N MET A 70 -3.45 -30.32 -29.04
CA MET A 70 -3.55 -29.10 -29.85
C MET A 70 -3.62 -29.41 -31.34
N LEU A 71 -2.76 -30.31 -31.84
CA LEU A 71 -2.78 -30.74 -33.25
C LEU A 71 -4.10 -31.42 -33.62
N ALA A 72 -4.62 -32.30 -32.75
CA ALA A 72 -5.91 -32.94 -32.93
C ALA A 72 -7.05 -31.90 -33.03
N LYS A 73 -7.05 -30.89 -32.15
CA LYS A 73 -8.04 -29.80 -32.19
C LYS A 73 -7.97 -28.99 -33.48
N GLN A 74 -6.76 -28.70 -33.98
CA GLN A 74 -6.57 -27.99 -35.25
C GLN A 74 -7.11 -28.79 -36.45
N GLN A 75 -7.14 -30.12 -36.35
CA GLN A 75 -7.72 -31.03 -37.33
C GLN A 75 -9.22 -31.31 -37.10
N GLY A 76 -9.85 -30.66 -36.12
CA GLY A 76 -11.27 -30.86 -35.78
C GLY A 76 -11.56 -32.20 -35.07
N GLN A 77 -10.54 -32.86 -34.51
CA GLN A 77 -10.66 -34.12 -33.77
C GLN A 77 -10.89 -33.87 -32.27
N GLU A 78 -11.43 -34.87 -31.58
CA GLU A 78 -11.71 -34.82 -30.15
C GLU A 78 -10.42 -34.82 -29.32
N GLN A 79 -10.29 -33.89 -28.36
CA GLN A 79 -9.11 -33.76 -27.52
C GLN A 79 -9.11 -34.82 -26.41
N GLN A 80 -8.08 -35.68 -26.39
CA GLN A 80 -7.96 -36.75 -25.39
C GLN A 80 -7.23 -36.34 -24.11
N PHE A 81 -6.48 -35.23 -24.14
CA PHE A 81 -5.73 -34.72 -22.98
C PHE A 81 -6.19 -33.31 -22.63
N LYS A 82 -6.54 -33.10 -21.36
CA LYS A 82 -6.95 -31.81 -20.81
C LYS A 82 -6.55 -31.70 -19.35
N VAL A 83 -5.99 -30.55 -19.00
CA VAL A 83 -5.65 -30.19 -17.63
C VAL A 83 -6.83 -29.47 -17.00
N THR A 84 -7.29 -29.99 -15.87
CA THR A 84 -8.38 -29.38 -15.10
C THR A 84 -7.83 -28.20 -14.30
N PRO A 85 -8.43 -26.99 -14.41
CA PRO A 85 -8.06 -25.85 -13.58
C PRO A 85 -8.41 -26.11 -12.12
N GLU A 86 -7.77 -25.39 -11.20
CA GLU A 86 -8.14 -25.48 -9.79
C GLU A 86 -9.56 -24.94 -9.54
N PRO A 87 -10.29 -25.51 -8.57
CA PRO A 87 -11.59 -24.99 -8.18
C PRO A 87 -11.50 -23.49 -7.83
N GLY A 88 -12.30 -22.67 -8.50
CA GLY A 88 -12.39 -21.23 -8.24
C GLY A 88 -11.51 -20.33 -9.11
N ASP A 89 -10.58 -20.86 -9.92
CA ASP A 89 -9.79 -20.04 -10.86
C ASP A 89 -10.67 -19.55 -12.03
N ARG A 90 -10.86 -18.22 -12.11
CA ARG A 90 -11.69 -17.57 -13.13
C ARG A 90 -10.91 -16.87 -14.24
N ARG A 91 -9.57 -16.89 -14.19
CA ARG A 91 -8.70 -16.17 -15.14
C ARG A 91 -8.97 -16.54 -16.60
N PHE A 92 -9.33 -17.80 -16.84
CA PHE A 92 -9.58 -18.36 -18.18
C PHE A 92 -11.08 -18.66 -18.41
N SER A 93 -11.95 -17.84 -17.81
CA SER A 93 -13.40 -18.03 -17.90
C SER A 93 -13.99 -17.60 -19.25
N ALA A 94 -13.36 -16.61 -19.91
CA ALA A 94 -13.81 -16.09 -21.19
C ALA A 94 -13.70 -17.15 -22.31
N PRO A 95 -14.69 -17.24 -23.22
CA PRO A 95 -14.73 -18.27 -24.26
C PRO A 95 -13.54 -18.21 -25.24
N GLU A 96 -12.94 -17.04 -25.43
CA GLU A 96 -11.81 -16.79 -26.33
C GLU A 96 -10.58 -17.66 -25.98
N TRP A 97 -10.42 -18.01 -24.70
CA TRP A 97 -9.39 -18.92 -24.23
C TRP A 97 -9.58 -20.37 -24.71
N ARG A 98 -10.76 -20.74 -25.20
CA ARG A 98 -11.10 -22.11 -25.65
C ARG A 98 -11.41 -22.17 -27.14
N GLU A 99 -11.79 -21.06 -27.76
CA GLU A 99 -12.16 -21.00 -29.18
C GLU A 99 -10.93 -21.09 -30.10
N SER A 100 -9.82 -20.44 -29.74
CA SER A 100 -8.57 -20.52 -30.51
C SER A 100 -7.70 -21.69 -30.04
N PRO A 101 -7.20 -22.55 -30.95
CA PRO A 101 -6.25 -23.61 -30.60
C PRO A 101 -4.98 -23.08 -29.91
N ILE A 102 -4.55 -21.87 -30.27
CA ILE A 102 -3.35 -21.22 -29.71
C ILE A 102 -3.60 -20.80 -28.25
N TYR A 103 -4.70 -20.10 -27.97
CA TYR A 103 -5.01 -19.64 -26.61
C TYR A 103 -5.41 -20.79 -25.69
N ASP A 104 -6.04 -21.83 -26.23
CA ASP A 104 -6.35 -23.05 -25.49
C ASP A 104 -5.05 -23.77 -25.09
N TYR A 105 -4.09 -23.90 -26.00
CA TYR A 105 -2.77 -24.46 -25.67
C TYR A 105 -2.05 -23.62 -24.60
N LEU A 106 -2.03 -22.29 -24.73
CA LEU A 106 -1.39 -21.40 -23.76
C LEU A 106 -1.97 -21.53 -22.34
N HIS A 107 -3.31 -21.54 -22.24
CA HIS A 107 -4.00 -21.75 -20.99
C HIS A 107 -3.70 -23.13 -20.38
N GLN A 108 -3.79 -24.19 -21.19
CA GLN A 108 -3.53 -25.55 -20.72
C GLN A 108 -2.06 -25.77 -20.33
N ALA A 109 -1.12 -25.17 -21.06
CA ALA A 109 0.30 -25.19 -20.75
C ALA A 109 0.58 -24.46 -19.43
N TYR A 110 -0.06 -23.31 -19.18
CA TYR A 110 0.03 -22.61 -17.91
C TYR A 110 -0.44 -23.47 -16.72
N LEU A 111 -1.60 -24.14 -16.85
CA LEU A 111 -2.11 -25.03 -15.81
C LEU A 111 -1.14 -26.19 -15.54
N LEU A 112 -0.59 -26.79 -16.60
CA LEU A 112 0.38 -27.88 -16.49
C LEU A 112 1.67 -27.43 -15.79
N ASN A 113 2.21 -26.27 -16.17
CA ASN A 113 3.38 -25.67 -15.53
C ASN A 113 3.15 -25.37 -14.04
N THR A 114 1.95 -24.89 -13.70
CA THR A 114 1.57 -24.61 -12.30
C THR A 114 1.47 -25.91 -11.48
N GLN A 115 0.90 -26.98 -12.05
CA GLN A 115 0.85 -28.30 -11.41
C GLN A 115 2.27 -28.87 -11.21
N TYR A 116 3.13 -28.73 -12.21
CA TYR A 116 4.53 -29.16 -12.13
C TYR A 116 5.31 -28.41 -11.05
N LEU A 117 5.18 -27.08 -10.98
CA LEU A 117 5.81 -26.27 -9.94
C LEU A 117 5.36 -26.69 -8.54
N LYS A 118 4.07 -26.99 -8.36
CA LYS A 118 3.54 -27.53 -7.08
C LYS A 118 4.17 -28.87 -6.74
N GLN A 119 4.27 -29.79 -7.70
CA GLN A 119 4.92 -31.09 -7.48
C GLN A 119 6.40 -30.95 -7.12
N ILE A 120 7.13 -30.01 -7.75
CA ILE A 120 8.51 -29.69 -7.37
C ILE A 120 8.55 -29.21 -5.91
N VAL A 121 7.69 -28.25 -5.54
CA VAL A 121 7.64 -27.76 -4.16
C VAL A 121 7.41 -28.90 -3.18
N GLU A 122 6.49 -29.84 -3.49
CA GLU A 122 6.25 -31.01 -2.63
C GLU A 122 7.43 -31.98 -2.58
N ALA A 123 8.19 -32.14 -3.66
CA ALA A 123 9.38 -33.00 -3.70
C ALA A 123 10.62 -32.39 -3.04
N VAL A 124 10.74 -31.06 -2.98
CA VAL A 124 11.87 -30.39 -2.32
C VAL A 124 11.71 -30.49 -0.80
N PRO A 125 12.67 -31.10 -0.07
CA PRO A 125 12.59 -31.19 1.38
C PRO A 125 12.75 -29.81 2.03
N ALA A 126 12.08 -29.61 3.16
CA ALA A 126 12.15 -28.40 3.97
C ALA A 126 12.53 -28.75 5.42
N ASN A 127 13.11 -27.79 6.13
CA ASN A 127 13.55 -28.00 7.51
C ASN A 127 12.36 -28.16 8.48
N ASP A 128 11.23 -27.54 8.17
CA ASP A 128 9.97 -27.63 8.91
C ASP A 128 8.77 -27.31 7.99
N GLU A 129 7.55 -27.49 8.50
CA GLU A 129 6.33 -27.17 7.75
C GLU A 129 6.19 -25.67 7.46
N LYS A 130 6.75 -24.78 8.29
CA LYS A 130 6.68 -23.33 8.05
C LYS A 130 7.50 -22.94 6.82
N ALA A 131 8.69 -23.51 6.67
CA ALA A 131 9.54 -23.36 5.50
C ALA A 131 8.88 -23.98 4.26
N LYS A 132 8.24 -25.15 4.40
CA LYS A 132 7.47 -25.78 3.31
C LYS A 132 6.32 -24.89 2.84
N ASN A 133 5.55 -24.32 3.77
CA ASN A 133 4.45 -23.40 3.48
C ASN A 133 4.96 -22.10 2.84
N ARG A 134 6.13 -21.60 3.24
CA ARG A 134 6.79 -20.46 2.55
C ARG A 134 7.12 -20.80 1.10
N MET A 135 7.63 -21.99 0.82
CA MET A 135 7.90 -22.44 -0.55
C MET A 135 6.61 -22.56 -1.37
N ARG A 136 5.54 -23.15 -0.81
CA ARG A 136 4.20 -23.24 -1.43
C ARG A 136 3.66 -21.85 -1.77
N PHE A 137 3.76 -20.91 -0.84
CA PHE A 137 3.35 -19.52 -1.03
C PHE A 137 4.14 -18.85 -2.15
N LEU A 138 5.47 -18.90 -2.10
CA LEU A 138 6.32 -18.27 -3.13
C LEU A 138 6.09 -18.86 -4.52
N ALA A 139 5.92 -20.18 -4.64
CA ALA A 139 5.59 -20.83 -5.90
C ALA A 139 4.25 -20.36 -6.46
N ARG A 140 3.25 -20.17 -5.60
CA ARG A 140 1.95 -19.59 -6.01
C ARG A 140 2.12 -18.16 -6.52
N GLN A 141 2.92 -17.33 -5.86
CA GLN A 141 3.20 -15.95 -6.32
C GLN A 141 3.88 -15.92 -7.69
N VAL A 142 4.85 -16.80 -7.93
CA VAL A 142 5.52 -16.93 -9.23
C VAL A 142 4.53 -17.40 -10.30
N ALA A 143 3.73 -18.43 -10.01
CA ALA A 143 2.72 -18.92 -10.94
C ALA A 143 1.72 -17.80 -11.30
N ASP A 144 1.19 -17.09 -10.30
CA ASP A 144 0.23 -16.01 -10.51
C ASP A 144 0.80 -14.85 -11.32
N ALA A 145 2.06 -14.48 -11.09
CA ALA A 145 2.74 -13.42 -11.85
C ALA A 145 2.96 -13.79 -13.32
N MET A 146 3.27 -15.07 -13.58
CA MET A 146 3.53 -15.59 -14.92
C MET A 146 2.27 -16.00 -15.69
N ALA A 147 1.08 -15.77 -15.14
CA ALA A 147 -0.17 -16.10 -15.81
C ALA A 147 -0.28 -15.38 -17.18
N PRO A 148 -0.60 -16.10 -18.28
CA PRO A 148 -0.74 -15.51 -19.61
C PRO A 148 -1.77 -14.37 -19.69
N THR A 149 -2.69 -14.33 -18.74
CA THR A 149 -3.71 -13.28 -18.57
C THR A 149 -3.11 -11.91 -18.26
N ASN A 150 -1.90 -11.86 -17.70
CA ASN A 150 -1.27 -10.63 -17.22
C ASN A 150 -0.51 -9.86 -18.31
N PHE A 151 -0.35 -10.43 -19.51
CA PHE A 151 0.47 -9.84 -20.58
C PHE A 151 -0.37 -9.55 -21.82
N ALA A 152 -0.21 -8.35 -22.38
CA ALA A 152 -0.91 -7.89 -23.58
C ALA A 152 -0.76 -8.85 -24.78
N ALA A 153 0.44 -9.40 -24.99
CA ALA A 153 0.74 -10.26 -26.13
C ALA A 153 0.05 -11.64 -26.06
N THR A 154 -0.25 -12.13 -24.85
CA THR A 154 -0.81 -13.48 -24.64
C THR A 154 -2.26 -13.47 -24.19
N ASN A 155 -2.85 -12.29 -23.96
CA ASN A 155 -4.22 -12.15 -23.48
C ASN A 155 -5.20 -11.90 -24.66
N PRO A 156 -6.04 -12.88 -25.04
CA PRO A 156 -6.99 -12.74 -26.15
C PRO A 156 -8.08 -11.70 -25.87
N GLU A 157 -8.50 -11.54 -24.62
CA GLU A 157 -9.52 -10.56 -24.25
C GLU A 157 -9.00 -9.13 -24.43
N PHE A 158 -7.72 -8.89 -24.13
CA PHE A 158 -7.05 -7.61 -24.39
C PHE A 158 -7.00 -7.31 -25.89
N ILE A 159 -6.53 -8.28 -26.69
CA ILE A 159 -6.37 -8.09 -28.15
C ILE A 159 -7.72 -7.81 -28.80
N LYS A 160 -8.75 -8.60 -28.45
CA LYS A 160 -10.12 -8.41 -28.92
C LYS A 160 -10.65 -7.02 -28.56
N LEU A 161 -10.54 -6.61 -27.30
CA LEU A 161 -11.03 -5.31 -26.85
C LEU A 161 -10.27 -4.14 -27.49
N ALA A 162 -8.95 -4.27 -27.68
CA ALA A 162 -8.15 -3.26 -28.38
C ALA A 162 -8.60 -3.08 -29.84
N LEU A 163 -8.94 -4.18 -30.54
CA LEU A 163 -9.48 -4.13 -31.89
C LEU A 163 -10.89 -3.53 -31.93
N GLU A 164 -11.79 -3.95 -31.04
CA GLU A 164 -13.16 -3.45 -30.94
C GLU A 164 -13.22 -1.95 -30.63
N THR A 165 -12.34 -1.48 -29.75
CA THR A 165 -12.26 -0.08 -29.32
C THR A 165 -11.33 0.79 -30.18
N LYS A 166 -10.72 0.22 -31.24
CA LYS A 166 -9.72 0.91 -32.09
C LYS A 166 -8.58 1.54 -31.27
N GLY A 167 -8.14 0.88 -30.21
CA GLY A 167 -7.04 1.30 -29.35
C GLY A 167 -7.40 2.25 -28.20
N GLN A 168 -8.67 2.64 -28.03
CA GLN A 168 -9.09 3.50 -26.91
C GLN A 168 -8.85 2.82 -25.56
N SER A 169 -9.12 1.51 -25.43
CA SER A 169 -8.88 0.75 -24.20
C SER A 169 -7.42 0.79 -23.72
N ILE A 170 -6.47 0.87 -24.66
CA ILE A 170 -5.04 0.97 -24.36
C ILE A 170 -4.72 2.35 -23.77
N THR A 171 -5.26 3.40 -24.38
CA THR A 171 -5.06 4.78 -23.93
C THR A 171 -5.62 4.98 -22.52
N ASP A 172 -6.83 4.47 -22.27
CA ASP A 172 -7.46 4.51 -20.95
C ASP A 172 -6.65 3.71 -19.92
N GLY A 173 -6.11 2.55 -20.32
CA GLY A 173 -5.25 1.73 -19.46
C GLY A 173 -3.94 2.39 -19.04
N ILE A 174 -3.27 3.08 -19.97
CA ILE A 174 -2.06 3.87 -19.67
C ILE A 174 -2.39 5.03 -18.72
N ASN A 175 -3.52 5.72 -18.95
CA ASN A 175 -3.96 6.80 -18.05
C ASN A 175 -4.24 6.29 -16.63
N ASN A 176 -4.83 5.09 -16.49
CA ASN A 176 -5.03 4.45 -15.19
C ASN A 176 -3.69 4.11 -14.51
N LEU A 177 -2.72 3.57 -15.25
CA LEU A 177 -1.38 3.28 -14.76
C LEU A 177 -0.65 4.54 -14.27
N LEU A 178 -0.72 5.64 -15.03
CA LEU A 178 -0.12 6.92 -14.67
C LEU A 178 -0.73 7.49 -13.39
N LYS A 179 -2.06 7.44 -13.24
CA LYS A 179 -2.75 7.88 -12.01
C LYS A 179 -2.34 7.05 -10.79
N ASP A 180 -2.18 5.74 -10.94
CA ASP A 180 -1.75 4.87 -9.84
C ASP A 180 -0.26 5.06 -9.50
N PHE A 181 0.56 5.38 -10.50
CA PHE A 181 1.94 5.79 -10.30
C PHE A 181 2.02 7.11 -9.50
N GLU A 182 1.20 8.12 -9.84
CA GLU A 182 1.09 9.36 -9.07
C GLU A 182 0.65 9.12 -7.62
N LYS A 183 -0.26 8.17 -7.38
CA LYS A 183 -0.70 7.78 -6.03
C LYS A 183 0.33 6.96 -5.24
N GLY A 184 1.33 6.39 -5.90
CA GLY A 184 2.30 5.48 -5.29
C GLY A 184 1.74 4.12 -4.84
N ARG A 185 0.52 3.75 -5.28
CA ARG A 185 -0.13 2.46 -5.00
C ARG A 185 -1.15 2.10 -6.08
N ILE A 186 -1.40 0.80 -6.24
CA ILE A 186 -2.40 0.25 -7.17
C ILE A 186 -3.81 0.51 -6.63
N SER A 187 -4.69 1.15 -7.41
CA SER A 187 -6.05 1.50 -6.98
C SER A 187 -7.03 0.34 -7.17
N MET A 188 -7.03 -0.66 -6.29
CA MET A 188 -7.90 -1.86 -6.39
C MET A 188 -9.41 -1.57 -6.61
N THR A 189 -9.92 -0.39 -6.26
CA THR A 189 -11.30 0.03 -6.53
C THR A 189 -11.43 1.55 -6.75
N ASP A 190 -12.59 2.00 -7.22
CA ASP A 190 -12.89 3.42 -7.37
C ASP A 190 -13.28 4.02 -6.00
N GLU A 191 -12.29 4.61 -5.35
CA GLU A 191 -12.45 5.22 -4.02
C GLU A 191 -13.29 6.50 -4.03
N SER A 192 -13.53 7.13 -5.19
CA SER A 192 -14.31 8.36 -5.28
C SER A 192 -15.81 8.14 -5.04
N VAL A 193 -16.26 6.89 -5.14
CA VAL A 193 -17.67 6.51 -5.02
C VAL A 193 -18.07 6.30 -3.56
N PHE A 194 -17.14 6.04 -2.65
CA PHE A 194 -17.46 5.70 -1.24
C PHE A 194 -17.05 6.81 -0.27
N GLU A 195 -17.98 7.17 0.60
CA GLU A 195 -17.75 8.10 1.70
C GLU A 195 -18.37 7.55 3.00
N VAL A 196 -17.49 7.35 3.99
CA VAL A 196 -17.84 6.78 5.29
C VAL A 196 -18.80 7.70 6.04
N GLY A 197 -19.98 7.16 6.34
CA GLY A 197 -21.09 7.87 6.96
C GLY A 197 -22.08 8.52 5.97
N GLN A 198 -21.82 8.47 4.66
CA GLN A 198 -22.80 8.91 3.65
C GLN A 198 -23.43 7.72 2.90
N ASN A 199 -22.61 6.80 2.39
CA ASN A 199 -23.09 5.65 1.61
C ASN A 199 -22.49 4.31 2.03
N ILE A 200 -21.55 4.32 2.97
CA ILE A 200 -20.99 3.15 3.65
C ILE A 200 -20.95 3.46 5.16
N ALA A 201 -21.12 2.48 6.05
CA ALA A 201 -21.27 2.71 7.49
C ALA A 201 -22.44 3.65 7.84
N THR A 202 -23.61 3.37 7.26
CA THR A 202 -24.80 4.23 7.31
C THR A 202 -25.89 3.75 8.27
N THR A 203 -25.65 2.69 9.05
CA THR A 203 -26.62 2.25 10.05
C THR A 203 -26.78 3.33 11.11
N GLU A 204 -28.01 3.82 11.29
CA GLU A 204 -28.30 4.94 12.19
C GLU A 204 -27.94 4.60 13.63
N GLY A 205 -27.31 5.55 14.33
CA GLY A 205 -26.86 5.39 15.70
C GLY A 205 -26.20 6.66 16.23
N ALA A 206 -25.62 6.58 17.43
CA ALA A 206 -24.85 7.66 18.01
C ALA A 206 -23.63 7.12 18.76
N VAL A 207 -22.54 7.86 18.74
CA VAL A 207 -21.44 7.70 19.68
C VAL A 207 -21.95 8.09 21.07
N VAL A 208 -21.84 7.18 22.04
CA VAL A 208 -22.34 7.37 23.42
C VAL A 208 -21.23 7.42 24.46
N PHE A 209 -20.01 7.04 24.07
CA PHE A 209 -18.82 7.13 24.90
C PHE A 209 -17.60 7.22 23.98
N GLU A 210 -16.55 7.86 24.47
CA GLU A 210 -15.25 7.92 23.80
C GLU A 210 -14.12 8.06 24.81
N ASN A 211 -12.95 7.58 24.42
CA ASN A 211 -11.68 7.81 25.11
C ASN A 211 -10.56 7.91 24.06
N ASP A 212 -9.31 7.84 24.50
CA ASP A 212 -8.16 8.05 23.61
C ASP A 212 -8.00 6.95 22.56
N LEU A 213 -8.51 5.73 22.80
CA LEU A 213 -8.36 4.57 21.89
C LEU A 213 -9.61 4.22 21.08
N MET A 214 -10.82 4.60 21.53
CA MET A 214 -12.05 4.20 20.84
C MET A 214 -13.24 5.15 21.05
N GLN A 215 -14.17 5.08 20.11
CA GLN A 215 -15.55 5.54 20.27
C GLN A 215 -16.47 4.34 20.40
N LEU A 216 -17.43 4.39 21.32
CA LEU A 216 -18.48 3.37 21.45
C LEU A 216 -19.76 3.89 20.81
N ILE A 217 -20.20 3.22 19.74
CA ILE A 217 -21.42 3.52 19.00
C ILE A 217 -22.55 2.68 19.59
N GLN A 218 -23.71 3.28 19.83
CA GLN A 218 -24.97 2.57 20.07
C GLN A 218 -25.91 2.82 18.90
N TYR A 219 -26.34 1.75 18.22
CA TYR A 219 -27.22 1.85 17.07
C TYR A 219 -28.68 2.10 17.46
N ALA A 220 -29.38 2.83 16.61
CA ALA A 220 -30.80 3.09 16.75
C ALA A 220 -31.60 1.80 16.53
N PRO A 221 -32.62 1.52 17.36
CA PRO A 221 -33.43 0.31 17.23
C PRO A 221 -34.26 0.32 15.94
N LEU A 222 -34.28 -0.80 15.21
CA LEU A 222 -35.11 -0.98 14.00
C LEU A 222 -36.36 -1.84 14.25
N THR A 223 -36.63 -2.20 15.51
CA THR A 223 -37.74 -3.07 15.91
C THR A 223 -38.48 -2.51 17.13
N PRO A 224 -39.79 -2.79 17.27
CA PRO A 224 -40.59 -2.26 18.38
C PRO A 224 -40.25 -2.92 19.73
N LYS A 225 -39.56 -4.06 19.73
CA LYS A 225 -39.08 -4.76 20.92
C LYS A 225 -37.67 -5.25 20.68
N VAL A 226 -36.82 -5.11 21.69
CA VAL A 226 -35.45 -5.61 21.71
C VAL A 226 -35.21 -6.50 22.94
N GLY A 227 -34.20 -7.36 22.89
CA GLY A 227 -33.74 -8.11 24.07
C GLY A 227 -33.28 -7.20 25.21
N THR A 228 -33.43 -7.66 26.45
CA THR A 228 -32.90 -6.95 27.62
C THR A 228 -31.39 -6.90 27.66
N ARG A 229 -30.70 -7.95 27.20
CA ARG A 229 -29.23 -8.02 27.16
C ARG A 229 -28.76 -7.42 25.84
N PRO A 230 -27.89 -6.39 25.86
CA PRO A 230 -27.33 -5.82 24.65
C PRO A 230 -26.25 -6.74 24.08
N LEU A 231 -25.91 -6.50 22.81
CA LEU A 231 -24.78 -7.10 22.11
C LEU A 231 -23.66 -6.06 22.00
N VAL A 232 -22.45 -6.37 22.47
CA VAL A 232 -21.26 -5.53 22.33
C VAL A 232 -20.33 -6.14 21.28
N VAL A 233 -20.05 -5.39 20.22
CA VAL A 233 -19.25 -5.81 19.08
C VAL A 233 -17.86 -5.18 19.17
N VAL A 234 -16.84 -6.04 19.13
CA VAL A 234 -15.41 -5.69 19.11
C VAL A 234 -14.83 -6.07 17.75
N PRO A 235 -14.82 -5.14 16.78
CA PRO A 235 -14.22 -5.36 15.46
C PRO A 235 -12.69 -5.41 15.57
N PRO A 236 -11.99 -5.84 14.50
CA PRO A 236 -10.53 -5.73 14.47
C PRO A 236 -10.07 -4.27 14.52
N CYS A 237 -8.90 -4.03 15.12
CA CYS A 237 -8.19 -2.75 15.05
C CYS A 237 -7.23 -2.67 13.84
N ILE A 238 -7.09 -3.78 13.09
CA ILE A 238 -6.43 -3.85 11.79
C ILE A 238 -7.50 -3.61 10.71
N ASN A 239 -7.33 -2.55 9.93
CA ASN A 239 -8.40 -1.91 9.14
C ASN A 239 -9.54 -1.41 10.04
N LYS A 240 -10.61 -0.89 9.43
CA LYS A 240 -11.71 -0.21 10.14
C LYS A 240 -12.93 -1.11 10.36
N PHE A 241 -13.76 -0.77 11.34
CA PHE A 241 -14.89 -1.62 11.74
C PHE A 241 -15.96 -1.80 10.66
N TYR A 242 -16.07 -0.86 9.72
CA TYR A 242 -17.20 -0.78 8.80
C TYR A 242 -17.25 -1.94 7.79
N ILE A 243 -16.30 -2.86 7.81
CA ILE A 243 -16.45 -4.17 7.16
C ILE A 243 -17.69 -4.94 7.65
N MET A 244 -18.11 -4.69 8.89
CA MET A 244 -19.33 -5.25 9.47
C MET A 244 -20.57 -4.38 9.18
N ASP A 245 -20.39 -3.16 8.68
CA ASP A 245 -21.44 -2.18 8.39
C ASP A 245 -21.15 -1.48 7.07
N LEU A 246 -21.06 -2.26 5.97
CA LEU A 246 -20.75 -1.74 4.64
C LEU A 246 -21.94 -0.92 4.10
N GLN A 247 -22.67 -1.46 3.14
CA GLN A 247 -23.91 -0.90 2.63
C GLN A 247 -25.11 -1.55 3.35
N PRO A 248 -26.32 -0.96 3.29
CA PRO A 248 -27.49 -1.52 3.96
C PRO A 248 -27.77 -2.99 3.63
N ASP A 249 -27.57 -3.40 2.37
CA ASP A 249 -27.83 -4.76 1.89
C ASP A 249 -26.82 -5.81 2.36
N ASN A 250 -25.66 -5.39 2.87
CA ASN A 250 -24.60 -6.26 3.36
C ASN A 250 -24.04 -5.86 4.72
N SER A 251 -24.77 -5.04 5.48
CA SER A 251 -24.43 -4.68 6.84
C SER A 251 -24.86 -5.78 7.81
N LEU A 252 -23.86 -6.43 8.42
CA LEU A 252 -24.06 -7.37 9.51
C LEU A 252 -24.62 -6.63 10.73
N ILE A 253 -24.13 -5.43 11.03
CA ILE A 253 -24.63 -4.62 12.15
C ILE A 253 -26.12 -4.30 12.00
N ARG A 254 -26.54 -3.85 10.82
CA ARG A 254 -27.95 -3.60 10.53
C ARG A 254 -28.78 -4.86 10.75
N PHE A 255 -28.32 -6.00 10.22
CA PHE A 255 -28.97 -7.30 10.44
C PHE A 255 -29.11 -7.61 11.93
N MET A 256 -28.07 -7.41 12.74
CA MET A 256 -28.12 -7.64 14.20
C MET A 256 -29.20 -6.79 14.89
N VAL A 257 -29.33 -5.52 14.48
CA VAL A 257 -30.35 -4.61 15.00
C VAL A 257 -31.76 -5.05 14.56
N GLU A 258 -31.91 -5.47 13.30
CA GLU A 258 -33.17 -6.01 12.74
C GLU A 258 -33.61 -7.32 13.43
N GLN A 259 -32.67 -8.12 13.96
CA GLN A 259 -32.98 -9.29 14.78
C GLN A 259 -33.45 -8.95 16.21
N GLY A 260 -33.64 -7.67 16.55
CA GLY A 260 -34.15 -7.24 17.84
C GLY A 260 -33.09 -7.12 18.93
N ASN A 261 -31.84 -6.85 18.57
CA ASN A 261 -30.77 -6.62 19.54
C ASN A 261 -30.53 -5.13 19.78
N THR A 262 -30.22 -4.74 21.02
CA THR A 262 -29.55 -3.45 21.27
C THR A 262 -28.07 -3.66 20.98
N VAL A 263 -27.54 -3.03 19.93
CA VAL A 263 -26.17 -3.26 19.46
C VAL A 263 -25.28 -2.07 19.83
N PHE A 264 -24.15 -2.37 20.47
CA PHE A 264 -23.03 -1.46 20.66
C PHE A 264 -21.86 -1.94 19.81
N LEU A 265 -21.12 -1.01 19.20
CA LEU A 265 -19.91 -1.32 18.44
C LEU A 265 -18.77 -0.41 18.85
N LEU A 266 -17.60 -1.01 19.00
CA LEU A 266 -16.37 -0.35 19.34
C LEU A 266 -15.66 0.13 18.06
N SER A 267 -15.57 1.44 17.86
CA SER A 267 -14.85 2.06 16.74
C SER A 267 -13.46 2.50 17.20
N TRP A 268 -12.45 1.70 16.88
CA TRP A 268 -11.04 2.01 17.18
C TRP A 268 -10.60 3.33 16.54
N ARG A 269 -9.80 4.11 17.28
CA ARG A 269 -9.07 5.26 16.76
C ARG A 269 -7.92 4.78 15.89
N ASN A 270 -7.65 5.47 14.78
CA ASN A 270 -6.44 5.23 14.00
C ASN A 270 -5.24 5.86 14.74
N PRO A 271 -4.27 5.07 15.25
CA PRO A 271 -3.16 5.60 16.04
C PRO A 271 -2.30 6.58 15.25
N LYS A 272 -2.03 7.72 15.88
CA LYS A 272 -1.03 8.72 15.47
C LYS A 272 0.13 8.71 16.46
N GLU A 273 1.11 9.59 16.27
CA GLU A 273 2.31 9.63 17.11
C GLU A 273 1.97 9.74 18.60
N GLU A 274 0.91 10.47 18.98
CA GLU A 274 0.46 10.58 20.37
C GLU A 274 0.05 9.25 21.02
N LEU A 275 -0.34 8.23 20.24
CA LEU A 275 -0.71 6.90 20.70
C LEU A 275 0.36 5.86 20.39
N GLY A 276 1.55 6.28 19.92
CA GLY A 276 2.63 5.37 19.55
C GLY A 276 3.19 4.54 20.70
N SER A 277 2.92 4.92 21.95
CA SER A 277 3.32 4.17 23.14
C SER A 277 2.23 3.26 23.71
N ALA A 278 1.03 3.22 23.12
CA ALA A 278 -0.06 2.41 23.63
C ALA A 278 0.28 0.91 23.55
N THR A 279 -0.07 0.18 24.61
CA THR A 279 0.29 -1.22 24.80
C THR A 279 -0.88 -2.17 24.54
N TRP A 280 -0.61 -3.48 24.54
CA TRP A 280 -1.67 -4.50 24.52
C TRP A 280 -2.66 -4.31 25.66
N ASP A 281 -2.16 -4.06 26.88
CA ASP A 281 -2.98 -3.88 28.07
C ASP A 281 -3.87 -2.63 27.99
N ASP A 282 -3.36 -1.52 27.43
CA ASP A 282 -4.17 -0.33 27.18
C ASP A 282 -5.35 -0.63 26.25
N TYR A 283 -5.11 -1.44 25.21
CA TYR A 283 -6.16 -1.86 24.28
C TYR A 283 -7.19 -2.76 24.95
N LEU A 284 -6.83 -3.60 25.92
CA LEU A 284 -7.78 -4.40 26.69
C LEU A 284 -8.63 -3.52 27.62
N GLU A 285 -7.99 -2.66 28.42
CA GLU A 285 -8.64 -1.84 29.44
C GLU A 285 -9.51 -0.74 28.84
N GLN A 286 -8.92 0.06 27.96
CA GLN A 286 -9.59 1.20 27.35
C GLN A 286 -10.44 0.80 26.14
N GLY A 287 -10.29 -0.43 25.63
CA GLY A 287 -11.12 -0.99 24.58
C GLY A 287 -12.32 -1.79 25.13
N PRO A 288 -12.32 -3.13 25.01
CA PRO A 288 -13.48 -3.96 25.31
C PRO A 288 -13.90 -3.89 26.79
N ILE A 289 -12.98 -3.80 27.76
CA ILE A 289 -13.36 -3.74 29.19
C ILE A 289 -14.18 -2.47 29.45
N ALA A 290 -13.71 -1.31 28.97
CA ALA A 290 -14.45 -0.06 29.04
C ALA A 290 -15.81 -0.16 28.31
N ALA A 291 -15.85 -0.72 27.10
CA ALA A 291 -17.08 -0.85 26.32
C ALA A 291 -18.13 -1.74 27.00
N LEU A 292 -17.73 -2.89 27.54
CA LEU A 292 -18.60 -3.81 28.28
C LEU A 292 -19.19 -3.12 29.52
N ARG A 293 -18.37 -2.38 30.28
CA ARG A 293 -18.81 -1.59 31.43
C ARG A 293 -19.84 -0.52 31.02
N VAL A 294 -19.55 0.28 29.99
CA VAL A 294 -20.45 1.35 29.53
C VAL A 294 -21.77 0.78 29.01
N ALA A 295 -21.75 -0.31 28.24
CA ALA A 295 -22.97 -0.95 27.75
C ALA A 295 -23.85 -1.49 28.89
N ARG A 296 -23.24 -2.10 29.92
CA ARG A 296 -23.93 -2.54 31.14
C ARG A 296 -24.57 -1.37 31.89
N ASP A 297 -23.83 -0.27 32.07
CA ASP A 297 -24.35 0.93 32.72
C ASP A 297 -25.54 1.54 31.95
N ILE A 298 -25.44 1.67 30.63
CA ILE A 298 -26.50 2.23 29.78
C ILE A 298 -27.75 1.36 29.82
N CYS A 299 -27.58 0.04 29.67
CA CYS A 299 -28.70 -0.90 29.62
C CYS A 299 -29.26 -1.28 30.99
N LYS A 300 -28.53 -0.97 32.08
CA LYS A 300 -28.80 -1.38 33.46
C LYS A 300 -28.91 -2.89 33.60
N VAL A 301 -27.90 -3.61 33.11
CA VAL A 301 -27.82 -5.07 33.13
C VAL A 301 -26.49 -5.53 33.72
N LYS A 302 -26.49 -6.72 34.35
CA LYS A 302 -25.26 -7.32 34.89
C LYS A 302 -24.38 -7.94 33.81
N GLN A 303 -25.00 -8.46 32.75
CA GLN A 303 -24.32 -9.17 31.68
C GLN A 303 -24.77 -8.70 30.30
N VAL A 304 -23.87 -8.79 29.33
CA VAL A 304 -24.10 -8.52 27.92
C VAL A 304 -23.75 -9.74 27.08
N ASN A 305 -24.23 -9.80 25.84
CA ASN A 305 -23.66 -10.70 24.85
C ASN A 305 -22.50 -9.97 24.16
N ALA A 306 -21.43 -10.69 23.82
CA ALA A 306 -20.25 -10.09 23.21
C ALA A 306 -19.88 -10.81 21.91
N LEU A 307 -19.40 -10.06 20.93
CA LEU A 307 -18.95 -10.58 19.64
C LEU A 307 -17.62 -9.94 19.28
N GLY A 308 -16.64 -10.78 18.93
CA GLY A 308 -15.36 -10.33 18.40
C GLY A 308 -15.10 -10.87 17.00
N PHE A 309 -14.44 -10.07 16.16
CA PHE A 309 -14.10 -10.44 14.78
C PHE A 309 -12.60 -10.30 14.53
N CYS A 310 -11.97 -11.34 13.95
CA CYS A 310 -10.54 -11.37 13.66
C CYS A 310 -9.71 -11.05 14.93
N VAL A 311 -8.72 -10.16 14.86
CA VAL A 311 -7.95 -9.74 16.05
C VAL A 311 -8.84 -9.13 17.15
N GLY A 312 -10.00 -8.55 16.80
CA GLY A 312 -10.97 -8.08 17.77
C GLY A 312 -11.55 -9.19 18.65
N GLY A 313 -11.65 -10.42 18.13
CA GLY A 313 -11.98 -11.61 18.91
C GLY A 313 -10.88 -12.04 19.87
N THR A 314 -9.62 -11.97 19.43
CA THR A 314 -8.46 -12.25 20.28
C THR A 314 -8.36 -11.24 21.43
N ILE A 315 -8.52 -9.94 21.12
CA ILE A 315 -8.53 -8.83 22.10
C ILE A 315 -9.71 -9.00 23.07
N LEU A 316 -10.93 -9.23 22.56
CA LEU A 316 -12.10 -9.44 23.41
C LEU A 316 -11.91 -10.63 24.35
N THR A 317 -11.47 -11.78 23.83
CA THR A 317 -11.29 -13.00 24.64
C THR A 317 -10.23 -12.81 25.72
N SER A 318 -9.14 -12.11 25.39
CA SER A 318 -8.09 -11.72 26.34
C SER A 318 -8.64 -10.83 27.46
N ALA A 319 -9.44 -9.82 27.11
CA ALA A 319 -10.11 -8.94 28.06
C ALA A 319 -11.11 -9.69 28.95
N LEU A 320 -11.85 -10.66 28.41
CA LEU A 320 -12.75 -11.51 29.21
C LEU A 320 -11.97 -12.38 30.19
N ALA A 321 -10.81 -12.90 29.82
CA ALA A 321 -9.97 -13.68 30.73
C ALA A 321 -9.40 -12.81 31.86
N VAL A 322 -9.02 -11.56 31.58
CA VAL A 322 -8.66 -10.56 32.60
C VAL A 322 -9.84 -10.29 33.53
N LEU A 323 -11.05 -10.05 32.98
CA LEU A 323 -12.25 -9.81 33.80
C LEU A 323 -12.61 -11.02 34.68
N LYS A 324 -12.50 -12.25 34.14
CA LYS A 324 -12.73 -13.48 34.90
C LYS A 324 -11.72 -13.64 36.04
N ALA A 325 -10.46 -13.28 35.82
CA ALA A 325 -9.44 -13.27 36.88
C ALA A 325 -9.73 -12.23 37.98
N ARG A 326 -10.47 -11.17 37.66
CA ARG A 326 -10.95 -10.12 38.58
C ARG A 326 -12.35 -10.38 39.13
N ASP A 327 -12.86 -11.61 39.01
CA ASP A 327 -14.20 -12.02 39.44
C ASP A 327 -15.37 -11.22 38.81
N ASP A 328 -15.20 -10.70 37.57
CA ASP A 328 -16.25 -10.01 36.81
C ASP A 328 -16.77 -10.85 35.64
N ASP A 329 -17.91 -11.52 35.86
CA ASP A 329 -18.64 -12.28 34.84
C ASP A 329 -19.52 -11.40 33.95
N ALA A 330 -18.92 -10.43 33.27
CA ALA A 330 -19.62 -9.40 32.49
C ALA A 330 -20.37 -9.90 31.25
N VAL A 331 -20.09 -11.10 30.77
CA VAL A 331 -20.57 -11.62 29.47
C VAL A 331 -21.37 -12.90 29.62
N ALA A 332 -22.60 -12.90 29.09
CA ALA A 332 -23.51 -14.04 29.11
C ALA A 332 -23.29 -15.01 27.94
N SER A 333 -22.72 -14.54 26.83
CA SER A 333 -22.37 -15.37 25.68
C SER A 333 -21.29 -14.71 24.83
N LEU A 334 -20.42 -15.51 24.22
CA LEU A 334 -19.35 -15.04 23.35
C LEU A 334 -19.58 -15.51 21.91
N THR A 335 -19.44 -14.62 20.94
CA THR A 335 -19.35 -14.95 19.51
C THR A 335 -17.96 -14.61 18.99
N LEU A 336 -17.30 -15.56 18.34
CA LEU A 336 -16.00 -15.37 17.70
C LEU A 336 -16.14 -15.61 16.20
N LEU A 337 -15.83 -14.59 15.40
CA LEU A 337 -15.86 -14.66 13.95
C LEU A 337 -14.41 -14.69 13.45
N THR A 338 -14.03 -15.77 12.76
CA THR A 338 -12.69 -16.00 12.16
C THR A 338 -11.57 -15.47 13.06
N THR A 339 -11.49 -16.01 14.27
CA THR A 339 -10.59 -15.55 15.34
C THR A 339 -9.58 -16.64 15.66
N LEU A 340 -8.32 -16.26 15.86
CA LEU A 340 -7.28 -17.15 16.41
C LEU A 340 -7.15 -16.93 17.92
N LEU A 341 -7.22 -18.05 18.66
CA LEU A 341 -6.81 -18.14 20.07
C LEU A 341 -5.65 -19.13 20.24
N ASP A 342 -5.60 -20.16 19.37
CA ASP A 342 -4.40 -20.97 19.12
C ASP A 342 -3.74 -20.48 17.82
N PHE A 343 -2.48 -20.05 17.91
CA PHE A 343 -1.65 -19.56 16.81
C PHE A 343 -0.63 -20.63 16.35
N SER A 344 -0.95 -21.93 16.48
CA SER A 344 -0.04 -23.00 16.03
C SER A 344 0.12 -23.03 14.51
N ASP A 345 -0.96 -22.76 13.77
CA ASP A 345 -0.93 -22.45 12.34
C ASP A 345 -1.58 -21.07 12.14
N THR A 346 -0.75 -20.10 11.78
CA THR A 346 -1.12 -18.69 11.62
C THR A 346 -1.43 -18.33 10.16
N GLY A 347 -1.58 -19.34 9.30
CA GLY A 347 -1.77 -19.15 7.88
C GLY A 347 -0.59 -18.43 7.23
N GLU A 348 -0.87 -17.76 6.13
CA GLU A 348 0.17 -17.12 5.32
C GLU A 348 0.79 -15.88 5.99
N ILE A 349 0.12 -15.27 6.97
CA ILE A 349 0.67 -14.13 7.74
C ILE A 349 1.92 -14.54 8.51
N GLY A 350 1.92 -15.73 9.11
CA GLY A 350 3.06 -16.24 9.87
C GLY A 350 4.34 -16.38 9.07
N LEU A 351 4.26 -16.42 7.74
CA LEU A 351 5.42 -16.49 6.85
C LEU A 351 6.25 -15.21 6.84
N PHE A 352 5.65 -14.08 7.23
CA PHE A 352 6.29 -12.76 7.31
C PHE A 352 6.77 -12.39 8.71
N ILE A 353 6.55 -13.27 9.69
CA ILE A 353 6.91 -13.04 11.09
C ILE A 353 7.96 -14.07 11.49
N ASP A 354 9.18 -13.58 11.73
CA ASP A 354 10.30 -14.35 12.25
C ASP A 354 10.99 -13.59 13.40
N GLU A 355 11.83 -14.33 14.13
CA GLU A 355 12.51 -13.83 15.33
C GLU A 355 13.38 -12.60 15.04
N GLN A 356 14.12 -12.63 13.93
CA GLN A 356 15.07 -11.58 13.60
C GLN A 356 14.35 -10.28 13.20
N GLY A 357 13.34 -10.41 12.34
CA GLY A 357 12.50 -9.29 11.90
C GLY A 357 11.73 -8.68 13.07
N LEU A 358 11.23 -9.50 14.00
CA LEU A 358 10.54 -8.99 15.18
C LEU A 358 11.50 -8.31 16.16
N ALA A 359 12.68 -8.88 16.44
CA ALA A 359 13.67 -8.25 17.31
C ALA A 359 14.11 -6.87 16.80
N ALA A 360 14.25 -6.71 15.47
CA ALA A 360 14.52 -5.42 14.85
C ALA A 360 13.38 -4.41 15.04
N ARG A 361 12.11 -4.86 14.99
CA ARG A 361 10.94 -4.03 15.28
C ARG A 361 10.87 -3.66 16.75
N GLU A 362 11.13 -4.60 17.66
CA GLU A 362 11.17 -4.33 19.11
C GLU A 362 12.22 -3.27 19.45
N ALA A 363 13.41 -3.33 18.82
CA ALA A 363 14.46 -2.34 19.01
C ALA A 363 14.12 -0.94 18.47
N THR A 364 13.22 -0.83 17.49
CA THR A 364 12.91 0.43 16.80
C THR A 364 11.60 1.07 17.25
N ILE A 365 10.53 0.28 17.34
CA ILE A 365 9.18 0.75 17.67
C ILE A 365 8.64 0.11 18.96
N GLY A 366 9.30 -0.88 19.54
CA GLY A 366 8.82 -1.59 20.73
C GLY A 366 8.74 -0.75 22.00
N GLY A 367 9.57 0.31 22.11
CA GLY A 367 9.51 1.30 23.21
C GLY A 367 8.61 2.51 22.92
N GLY A 368 8.01 2.57 21.73
CA GLY A 368 7.22 3.71 21.26
C GLY A 368 7.44 3.96 19.77
N GLY A 369 6.36 4.28 19.05
CA GLY A 369 6.37 4.49 17.61
C GLY A 369 5.14 3.86 16.96
N LEU A 370 5.11 3.79 15.64
CA LEU A 370 3.99 3.20 14.90
C LEU A 370 4.48 2.12 13.94
N LEU A 371 3.74 1.03 13.86
CA LEU A 371 3.72 0.17 12.68
C LEU A 371 2.80 0.83 11.64
N PRO A 372 3.34 1.32 10.52
CA PRO A 372 2.54 2.06 9.54
C PRO A 372 1.51 1.16 8.86
N ALA A 373 0.32 1.68 8.59
CA ALA A 373 -0.73 0.92 7.90
C ALA A 373 -0.31 0.44 6.50
N ARG A 374 0.62 1.15 5.84
CA ARG A 374 1.17 0.73 4.54
C ARG A 374 1.89 -0.61 4.61
N ASP A 375 2.64 -0.86 5.69
CA ASP A 375 3.33 -2.14 5.88
C ASP A 375 2.31 -3.28 5.97
N LEU A 376 1.24 -3.05 6.74
CA LEU A 376 0.12 -3.99 6.86
C LEU A 376 -0.60 -4.19 5.53
N GLN A 377 -0.94 -3.10 4.83
CA GLN A 377 -1.63 -3.12 3.54
C GLN A 377 -0.84 -3.89 2.48
N ASN A 378 0.49 -3.72 2.45
CA ASN A 378 1.37 -4.47 1.57
C ASN A 378 1.29 -5.95 1.89
N THR A 379 1.45 -6.34 3.17
CA THR A 379 1.32 -7.75 3.59
C THR A 379 -0.02 -8.33 3.15
N PHE A 380 -1.15 -7.68 3.44
CA PHE A 380 -2.47 -8.18 3.04
C PHE A 380 -2.69 -8.24 1.52
N SER A 381 -2.12 -7.32 0.75
CA SER A 381 -2.19 -7.35 -0.73
C SER A 381 -1.40 -8.52 -1.32
N PHE A 382 -0.25 -8.88 -0.73
CA PHE A 382 0.54 -10.05 -1.13
C PHE A 382 -0.17 -11.38 -0.84
N LEU A 383 -1.00 -11.46 0.21
CA LEU A 383 -1.78 -12.65 0.54
C LEU A 383 -2.85 -13.01 -0.51
N ARG A 384 -3.23 -12.08 -1.39
CA ARG A 384 -4.18 -12.35 -2.49
C ARG A 384 -3.74 -11.68 -3.80
N ALA A 385 -2.49 -11.90 -4.20
CA ALA A 385 -1.93 -11.31 -5.42
C ALA A 385 -2.78 -11.53 -6.67
N ASN A 386 -3.31 -12.73 -6.90
CA ASN A 386 -4.16 -13.01 -8.06
C ASN A 386 -5.47 -12.18 -8.06
N ASP A 387 -6.19 -12.20 -6.94
CA ASP A 387 -7.51 -11.59 -6.84
C ASP A 387 -7.47 -10.06 -6.76
N LEU A 388 -6.47 -9.52 -6.07
CA LEU A 388 -6.37 -8.09 -5.73
C LEU A 388 -5.44 -7.31 -6.65
N VAL A 389 -4.34 -7.92 -7.10
CA VAL A 389 -3.31 -7.23 -7.90
C VAL A 389 -3.47 -7.57 -9.38
N TRP A 390 -3.44 -8.86 -9.74
CA TRP A 390 -3.41 -9.26 -11.16
C TRP A 390 -4.75 -9.07 -11.88
N ASN A 391 -5.87 -9.36 -11.22
CA ASN A 391 -7.20 -9.00 -11.77
C ASN A 391 -7.33 -7.50 -12.05
N TYR A 392 -6.76 -6.66 -11.18
CA TYR A 392 -6.77 -5.21 -11.39
C TYR A 392 -5.88 -4.83 -12.58
N VAL A 393 -4.64 -5.31 -12.63
CA VAL A 393 -3.73 -5.09 -13.77
C VAL A 393 -4.40 -5.48 -15.09
N GLN A 394 -5.06 -6.65 -15.12
CA GLN A 394 -5.75 -7.15 -16.32
C GLN A 394 -6.90 -6.22 -16.75
N ASN A 395 -7.80 -5.86 -15.84
CA ASN A 395 -9.00 -5.10 -16.22
C ASN A 395 -8.71 -3.61 -16.40
N ASN A 396 -7.85 -3.04 -15.58
CA ASN A 396 -7.65 -1.60 -15.54
C ASN A 396 -6.50 -1.12 -16.40
N TYR A 397 -5.35 -1.81 -16.39
CA TYR A 397 -4.19 -1.39 -17.17
C TYR A 397 -4.22 -1.97 -18.59
N LEU A 398 -4.59 -3.24 -18.76
CA LEU A 398 -4.68 -3.83 -20.10
C LEU A 398 -5.99 -3.43 -20.78
N LYS A 399 -7.14 -3.68 -20.14
CA LYS A 399 -8.45 -3.45 -20.78
C LYS A 399 -8.97 -2.02 -20.67
N GLY A 400 -8.25 -1.11 -19.99
CA GLY A 400 -8.65 0.29 -19.82
C GLY A 400 -9.97 0.50 -19.07
N GLN A 401 -10.45 -0.53 -18.36
CA GLN A 401 -11.70 -0.45 -17.63
C GLN A 401 -11.50 0.40 -16.38
N LYS A 402 -12.57 1.06 -15.94
CA LYS A 402 -12.58 1.70 -14.63
C LYS A 402 -12.59 0.62 -13.54
N PRO A 403 -11.94 0.86 -12.39
CA PRO A 403 -12.06 -0.06 -11.28
C PRO A 403 -13.53 -0.15 -10.90
N GLN A 404 -14.07 -1.37 -10.78
CA GLN A 404 -15.42 -1.50 -10.24
C GLN A 404 -15.43 -1.02 -8.79
N ALA A 405 -16.47 -0.25 -8.42
CA ALA A 405 -16.69 0.24 -7.07
C ALA A 405 -17.12 -0.94 -6.18
N PHE A 406 -16.14 -1.54 -5.50
CA PHE A 406 -16.32 -2.63 -4.55
C PHE A 406 -16.04 -2.10 -3.16
N ASP A 407 -17.10 -2.04 -2.35
CA ASP A 407 -17.06 -1.62 -0.96
C ASP A 407 -16.01 -2.40 -0.13
N LEU A 408 -15.87 -3.69 -0.39
CA LEU A 408 -14.86 -4.56 0.21
C LEU A 408 -13.42 -4.13 -0.09
N LEU A 409 -13.15 -3.74 -1.33
CA LEU A 409 -11.82 -3.28 -1.74
C LEU A 409 -11.54 -1.88 -1.20
N TYR A 410 -12.57 -1.04 -1.11
CA TYR A 410 -12.48 0.29 -0.49
C TYR A 410 -12.13 0.15 1.01
N TRP A 411 -12.79 -0.77 1.73
CA TRP A 411 -12.41 -1.13 3.09
C TRP A 411 -10.96 -1.58 3.20
N ASN A 412 -10.52 -2.47 2.30
CA ASN A 412 -9.14 -2.99 2.34
C ASN A 412 -8.09 -1.91 2.06
N SER A 413 -8.45 -0.85 1.32
CA SER A 413 -7.57 0.30 1.09
C SER A 413 -7.53 1.31 2.24
N ASP A 414 -8.51 1.29 3.15
CA ASP A 414 -8.63 2.22 4.28
C ASP A 414 -8.03 1.61 5.56
N SER A 415 -6.72 1.35 5.52
CA SER A 415 -5.98 0.70 6.60
C SER A 415 -5.67 1.60 7.80
N THR A 416 -5.33 0.98 8.93
CA THR A 416 -5.02 1.62 10.22
C THR A 416 -3.57 1.36 10.64
N ASN A 417 -2.96 2.33 11.33
CA ASN A 417 -1.68 2.11 12.00
C ASN A 417 -1.88 1.22 13.24
N LEU A 418 -0.79 0.67 13.76
CA LEU A 418 -0.77 0.07 15.10
C LEU A 418 0.33 0.73 15.94
N PRO A 419 0.13 0.92 17.26
CA PRO A 419 1.21 1.33 18.15
C PRO A 419 2.31 0.28 18.16
N GLY A 420 3.55 0.72 18.19
CA GLY A 420 4.71 -0.16 18.17
C GLY A 420 4.72 -1.19 19.32
N PRO A 421 4.54 -0.78 20.59
CA PRO A 421 4.50 -1.72 21.71
C PRO A 421 3.37 -2.75 21.59
N PHE A 422 2.16 -2.32 21.21
CA PHE A 422 1.03 -3.22 20.93
C PHE A 422 1.38 -4.25 19.85
N ALA A 423 1.90 -3.80 18.70
CA ALA A 423 2.18 -4.66 17.56
C ALA A 423 3.31 -5.68 17.87
N CYS A 424 4.38 -5.22 18.53
CA CYS A 424 5.48 -6.08 18.96
C CYS A 424 5.00 -7.14 19.95
N TRP A 425 4.23 -6.75 20.98
CA TRP A 425 3.67 -7.69 21.94
C TRP A 425 2.79 -8.73 21.27
N TYR A 426 1.92 -8.31 20.35
CA TYR A 426 1.00 -9.19 19.61
C TYR A 426 1.76 -10.22 18.76
N MET A 427 2.78 -9.79 18.01
CA MET A 427 3.60 -10.71 17.20
C MET A 427 4.44 -11.67 18.05
N ARG A 428 5.05 -11.17 19.13
CA ARG A 428 5.89 -11.94 20.06
C ARG A 428 5.10 -13.03 20.74
N ASN A 429 4.07 -12.62 21.49
CA ASN A 429 3.36 -13.50 22.39
C ASN A 429 2.38 -14.41 21.68
N LEU A 430 1.82 -13.99 20.54
CA LEU A 430 0.80 -14.78 19.84
C LEU A 430 1.38 -15.50 18.62
N TYR A 431 1.93 -14.79 17.64
CA TYR A 431 2.38 -15.42 16.40
C TYR A 431 3.65 -16.27 16.55
N LEU A 432 4.61 -15.85 17.38
CA LEU A 432 5.86 -16.60 17.58
C LEU A 432 5.73 -17.60 18.74
N GLU A 433 5.35 -17.13 19.92
CA GLU A 433 5.38 -17.97 21.12
C GLU A 433 4.08 -18.72 21.40
N ASN A 434 2.99 -18.36 20.72
CA ASN A 434 1.65 -18.94 20.88
C ASN A 434 1.28 -19.11 22.36
N SER A 435 1.46 -18.04 23.13
CA SER A 435 1.41 -18.05 24.59
C SER A 435 -0.02 -17.95 25.15
N LEU A 436 -0.96 -17.37 24.39
CA LEU A 436 -2.33 -17.13 24.86
C LEU A 436 -3.11 -18.42 25.15
N ARG A 437 -2.86 -19.50 24.40
CA ARG A 437 -3.49 -20.80 24.62
C ARG A 437 -3.02 -21.53 25.87
N VAL A 438 -1.90 -21.09 26.48
CA VAL A 438 -1.27 -21.78 27.61
C VAL A 438 -1.78 -21.14 28.91
N PRO A 439 -2.56 -21.87 29.74
CA PRO A 439 -3.11 -21.34 30.98
C PRO A 439 -2.05 -20.73 31.89
N GLY A 440 -2.27 -19.48 32.33
CA GLY A 440 -1.41 -18.75 33.25
C GLY A 440 -0.10 -18.21 32.67
N LYS A 441 0.24 -18.51 31.41
CA LYS A 441 1.52 -18.11 30.80
C LYS A 441 1.63 -16.60 30.57
N LEU A 442 0.54 -15.97 30.12
CA LEU A 442 0.50 -14.53 29.89
C LEU A 442 -0.02 -13.78 31.11
N GLN A 443 0.69 -12.71 31.47
CA GLN A 443 0.19 -11.67 32.34
C GLN A 443 -0.36 -10.52 31.47
N MET A 444 -1.62 -10.16 31.66
CA MET A 444 -2.29 -9.07 30.95
C MET A 444 -3.07 -8.23 31.94
N CYS A 445 -2.87 -6.91 31.91
CA CYS A 445 -3.47 -5.95 32.84
C CYS A 445 -3.24 -6.32 34.32
N GLY A 446 -2.05 -6.87 34.62
CA GLY A 446 -1.67 -7.35 35.96
C GLY A 446 -2.11 -8.77 36.30
N GLU A 447 -2.99 -9.40 35.52
CA GLU A 447 -3.59 -10.70 35.83
C GLU A 447 -2.99 -11.84 35.00
N HIS A 448 -2.79 -13.00 35.62
CA HIS A 448 -2.49 -14.23 34.88
C HIS A 448 -3.78 -14.83 34.30
N VAL A 449 -3.84 -14.93 32.98
CA VAL A 449 -5.07 -15.32 32.30
C VAL A 449 -5.14 -16.81 31.98
N ASP A 450 -6.35 -17.32 31.95
CA ASP A 450 -6.65 -18.70 31.55
C ASP A 450 -7.97 -18.72 30.77
N LEU A 451 -7.89 -19.06 29.48
CA LEU A 451 -9.06 -19.12 28.60
C LEU A 451 -10.03 -20.24 28.99
N GLY A 452 -9.54 -21.29 29.65
CA GLY A 452 -10.35 -22.42 30.11
C GLY A 452 -11.34 -22.04 31.21
N LYS A 453 -11.14 -20.89 31.87
CA LYS A 453 -12.07 -20.34 32.87
C LYS A 453 -13.27 -19.61 32.26
N LEU A 454 -13.27 -19.38 30.95
CA LEU A 454 -14.38 -18.75 30.24
C LEU A 454 -15.48 -19.79 29.98
N ASP A 455 -16.50 -19.80 30.83
CA ASP A 455 -17.54 -20.83 30.94
C ASP A 455 -18.88 -20.47 30.28
N MET A 456 -18.99 -19.28 29.69
CA MET A 456 -20.19 -18.86 28.96
C MET A 456 -20.35 -19.61 27.63
N PRO A 457 -21.59 -19.79 27.11
CA PRO A 457 -21.81 -20.35 25.77
C PRO A 457 -21.05 -19.58 24.69
N VAL A 458 -20.43 -20.31 23.76
CA VAL A 458 -19.62 -19.74 22.67
C VAL A 458 -20.19 -20.13 21.32
N TYR A 459 -20.31 -19.17 20.42
CA TYR A 459 -20.53 -19.40 18.99
C TYR A 459 -19.24 -19.08 18.24
N LEU A 460 -18.68 -20.06 17.53
CA LEU A 460 -17.43 -19.90 16.81
C LEU A 460 -17.67 -20.14 15.33
N LEU A 461 -17.49 -19.09 14.53
CA LEU A 461 -17.50 -19.16 13.08
C LEU A 461 -16.07 -19.18 12.54
N ALA A 462 -15.75 -20.14 11.69
CA ALA A 462 -14.62 -20.08 10.78
C ALA A 462 -15.10 -20.13 9.32
N THR A 463 -14.24 -19.81 8.35
CA THR A 463 -14.60 -19.92 6.93
C THR A 463 -13.64 -20.86 6.19
N ARG A 464 -14.20 -21.73 5.33
CA ARG A 464 -13.50 -22.90 4.78
C ARG A 464 -12.30 -22.56 3.89
N GLU A 465 -12.37 -21.46 3.14
CA GLU A 465 -11.32 -21.01 2.22
C GLU A 465 -10.55 -19.80 2.81
N ASP A 466 -10.46 -19.72 4.13
CA ASP A 466 -9.74 -18.67 4.83
C ASP A 466 -8.24 -18.99 4.92
N HIS A 467 -7.43 -18.14 4.29
CA HIS A 467 -5.97 -18.22 4.32
C HIS A 467 -5.33 -17.30 5.37
N ILE A 468 -6.14 -16.40 5.97
CA ILE A 468 -5.72 -15.47 7.02
C ILE A 468 -5.88 -16.14 8.38
N VAL A 469 -7.04 -16.76 8.59
CA VAL A 469 -7.36 -17.53 9.79
C VAL A 469 -7.79 -18.92 9.35
N PRO A 470 -6.84 -19.86 9.16
CA PRO A 470 -7.15 -21.24 8.77
C PRO A 470 -8.22 -21.82 9.70
N TRP A 471 -9.26 -22.42 9.12
CA TRP A 471 -10.43 -22.82 9.90
C TRP A 471 -10.10 -23.93 10.90
N GLN A 472 -9.10 -24.76 10.61
CA GLN A 472 -8.59 -25.78 11.52
C GLN A 472 -7.96 -25.14 12.77
N SER A 473 -7.23 -24.03 12.62
CA SER A 473 -6.66 -23.27 13.74
C SER A 473 -7.76 -22.59 14.56
N ALA A 474 -8.75 -22.00 13.90
CA ALA A 474 -9.92 -21.46 14.59
C ALA A 474 -10.66 -22.56 15.37
N TYR A 475 -10.79 -23.76 14.79
CA TYR A 475 -11.41 -24.93 15.43
C TYR A 475 -10.66 -25.37 16.69
N GLN A 476 -9.33 -25.21 16.79
CA GLN A 476 -8.59 -25.52 18.03
C GLN A 476 -9.10 -24.73 19.24
N SER A 477 -9.69 -23.55 19.03
CA SER A 477 -10.28 -22.74 20.10
C SER A 477 -11.43 -23.45 20.83
N THR A 478 -12.08 -24.46 20.22
CA THR A 478 -13.11 -25.28 20.87
C THR A 478 -12.56 -26.05 22.08
N ARG A 479 -11.23 -26.24 22.14
CA ARG A 479 -10.51 -26.97 23.18
C ARG A 479 -9.91 -26.06 24.26
N LEU A 480 -9.93 -24.74 24.03
CA LEU A 480 -9.32 -23.75 24.91
C LEU A 480 -10.34 -23.05 25.82
N LEU A 481 -11.61 -23.03 25.42
CA LEU A 481 -12.69 -22.34 26.13
C LEU A 481 -13.46 -23.34 27.01
N GLY A 482 -13.80 -22.95 28.24
CA GLY A 482 -14.51 -23.82 29.19
C GLY A 482 -16.00 -23.98 28.91
N GLY A 483 -16.61 -23.02 28.20
CA GLY A 483 -18.04 -23.02 27.88
C GLY A 483 -18.41 -23.91 26.70
N LYS A 484 -19.70 -24.26 26.58
CA LYS A 484 -20.19 -25.06 25.46
C LYS A 484 -20.02 -24.28 24.14
N VAL A 485 -19.24 -24.84 23.22
CA VAL A 485 -18.96 -24.24 21.91
C VAL A 485 -19.88 -24.80 20.83
N ARG A 486 -20.52 -23.91 20.06
CA ARG A 486 -21.15 -24.20 18.77
C ARG A 486 -20.19 -23.76 17.67
N PHE A 487 -19.57 -24.73 17.00
CA PHE A 487 -18.72 -24.45 15.85
C PHE A 487 -19.53 -24.44 14.56
N VAL A 488 -19.29 -23.45 13.71
CA VAL A 488 -19.92 -23.29 12.40
C VAL A 488 -18.85 -23.00 11.36
N LEU A 489 -18.89 -23.71 10.24
CA LEU A 489 -17.98 -23.47 9.13
C LEU A 489 -18.73 -22.81 7.98
N GLY A 490 -18.42 -21.55 7.66
CA GLY A 490 -18.97 -20.86 6.49
C GLY A 490 -18.21 -21.21 5.21
N ALA A 491 -18.89 -21.23 4.07
CA ALA A 491 -18.22 -21.32 2.77
C ALA A 491 -17.47 -20.02 2.41
N SER A 492 -16.57 -20.10 1.43
CA SER A 492 -15.73 -18.99 0.95
C SER A 492 -14.63 -18.56 1.93
N GLY A 493 -13.93 -17.47 1.61
CA GLY A 493 -12.78 -16.98 2.38
C GLY A 493 -13.11 -15.90 3.41
N HIS A 494 -12.08 -15.45 4.14
CA HIS A 494 -12.15 -14.58 5.33
C HIS A 494 -13.33 -13.59 5.35
N ILE A 495 -13.38 -12.67 4.38
CA ILE A 495 -14.42 -11.64 4.36
C ILE A 495 -15.69 -12.11 3.66
N ALA A 496 -15.59 -12.77 2.51
CA ALA A 496 -16.75 -13.17 1.71
C ALA A 496 -17.60 -14.28 2.35
N GLY A 497 -17.03 -15.04 3.28
CA GLY A 497 -17.72 -16.04 4.09
C GLY A 497 -18.36 -15.43 5.34
N VAL A 498 -17.66 -14.50 6.02
CA VAL A 498 -18.21 -13.79 7.19
C VAL A 498 -19.30 -12.81 6.79
N ILE A 499 -19.04 -11.95 5.81
CA ILE A 499 -20.00 -10.98 5.27
C ILE A 499 -20.82 -11.63 4.16
N ASN A 500 -21.70 -12.56 4.56
CA ASN A 500 -22.62 -13.25 3.67
C ASN A 500 -24.08 -12.90 4.04
N PRO A 501 -24.70 -11.88 3.42
CA PRO A 501 -25.98 -11.38 3.90
C PRO A 501 -27.12 -12.38 3.79
N ALA A 502 -27.90 -12.51 4.87
CA ALA A 502 -29.06 -13.41 4.94
C ALA A 502 -30.08 -13.15 3.81
N SER A 503 -30.30 -11.88 3.46
CA SER A 503 -31.21 -11.46 2.38
C SER A 503 -30.81 -12.00 1.00
N LYS A 504 -29.50 -12.17 0.74
CA LYS A 504 -28.99 -12.66 -0.55
C LYS A 504 -29.00 -14.19 -0.64
N ASN A 505 -29.05 -14.88 0.51
CA ASN A 505 -29.13 -16.33 0.66
C ASN A 505 -28.16 -17.11 -0.25
N LYS A 506 -26.93 -16.61 -0.39
CA LYS A 506 -25.87 -17.21 -1.20
C LYS A 506 -25.05 -18.20 -0.37
N ARG A 507 -24.34 -19.09 -1.07
CA ARG A 507 -23.38 -20.05 -0.50
C ARG A 507 -24.04 -21.06 0.47
N SER A 508 -23.25 -21.57 1.40
CA SER A 508 -23.63 -22.56 2.40
C SER A 508 -22.77 -22.42 3.66
N TYR A 509 -23.14 -23.17 4.70
CA TYR A 509 -22.39 -23.36 5.93
C TYR A 509 -22.58 -24.78 6.45
N TRP A 510 -21.64 -25.29 7.24
CA TRP A 510 -21.68 -26.64 7.82
C TRP A 510 -21.92 -26.58 9.33
N LEU A 511 -22.66 -27.56 9.83
CA LEU A 511 -22.95 -27.75 11.24
C LEU A 511 -22.68 -29.19 11.66
N ASN A 512 -22.12 -29.33 12.84
CA ASN A 512 -22.01 -30.60 13.56
C ASN A 512 -21.94 -30.28 15.06
N ASP A 513 -22.81 -30.93 15.84
CA ASP A 513 -22.94 -30.70 17.27
C ASP A 513 -21.84 -31.40 18.09
N ASP A 514 -21.11 -32.37 17.50
CA ASP A 514 -19.98 -33.04 18.13
C ASP A 514 -18.65 -32.36 17.79
N ALA A 515 -18.12 -31.59 18.74
CA ALA A 515 -16.84 -30.89 18.64
C ALA A 515 -15.65 -31.67 19.26
N MET A 516 -15.81 -32.97 19.54
CA MET A 516 -14.76 -33.79 20.19
C MET A 516 -13.72 -34.33 19.21
N SER A 517 -14.09 -34.53 17.94
CA SER A 517 -13.17 -34.97 16.89
C SER A 517 -12.14 -33.88 16.53
N ASP A 518 -11.10 -34.28 15.80
CA ASP A 518 -10.24 -33.30 15.11
C ASP A 518 -11.02 -32.55 14.02
N ALA A 519 -10.42 -31.49 13.48
CA ALA A 519 -11.10 -30.60 12.56
C ALA A 519 -11.63 -31.35 11.31
N ASP A 520 -10.80 -32.21 10.71
CA ASP A 520 -11.19 -32.96 9.52
C ASP A 520 -12.28 -34.00 9.81
N GLY A 521 -12.21 -34.68 10.97
CA GLY A 521 -13.27 -35.55 11.45
C GLY A 521 -14.58 -34.80 11.72
N TRP A 522 -14.52 -33.58 12.25
CA TRP A 522 -15.69 -32.72 12.43
C TRP A 522 -16.36 -32.40 11.10
N LEU A 523 -15.57 -32.01 10.09
CA LEU A 523 -16.07 -31.68 8.76
C LEU A 523 -16.67 -32.89 8.04
N ALA A 524 -16.04 -34.06 8.17
CA ALA A 524 -16.53 -35.31 7.57
C ALA A 524 -17.92 -35.70 8.09
N ALA A 525 -18.23 -35.38 9.34
CA ALA A 525 -19.53 -35.64 9.97
C ALA A 525 -20.51 -34.45 9.86
N ALA A 526 -20.09 -33.32 9.29
CA ALA A 526 -20.91 -32.12 9.25
C ALA A 526 -21.94 -32.11 8.13
N VAL A 527 -23.09 -31.52 8.42
CA VAL A 527 -24.19 -31.35 7.47
C VAL A 527 -24.09 -29.97 6.82
N GLU A 528 -24.12 -29.93 5.49
CA GLU A 528 -24.17 -28.69 4.73
C GLU A 528 -25.58 -28.09 4.73
N HIS A 529 -25.67 -26.81 5.07
CA HIS A 529 -26.89 -26.00 5.02
C HIS A 529 -26.73 -24.91 3.98
N LYS A 530 -27.70 -24.79 3.08
CA LYS A 530 -27.72 -23.73 2.06
C LYS A 530 -28.03 -22.38 2.70
N GLY A 531 -27.35 -21.33 2.25
CA GLY A 531 -27.62 -19.95 2.65
C GLY A 531 -26.58 -19.35 3.58
N SER A 532 -26.98 -18.30 4.30
CA SER A 532 -26.12 -17.59 5.23
C SER A 532 -26.17 -18.16 6.64
N TRP A 533 -24.99 -18.32 7.26
CA TRP A 533 -24.82 -18.66 8.66
C TRP A 533 -25.39 -17.59 9.62
N TRP A 534 -25.65 -16.35 9.15
CA TRP A 534 -26.22 -15.28 9.98
C TRP A 534 -27.55 -15.70 10.62
N ASN A 535 -28.34 -16.50 9.91
CA ASN A 535 -29.62 -17.01 10.42
C ASN A 535 -29.43 -18.06 11.53
N ASP A 536 -28.41 -18.91 11.41
CA ASP A 536 -28.06 -19.87 12.47
C ASP A 536 -27.60 -19.14 13.74
N TRP A 537 -26.69 -18.17 13.58
CA TRP A 537 -26.21 -17.33 14.66
C TRP A 537 -27.34 -16.55 15.34
N ALA A 538 -28.25 -15.94 14.57
CA ALA A 538 -29.41 -15.24 15.11
C ALA A 538 -30.32 -16.17 15.91
N GLY A 539 -30.53 -17.40 15.42
CA GLY A 539 -31.25 -18.45 16.12
C GLY A 539 -30.60 -18.84 17.44
N TRP A 540 -29.28 -18.99 17.46
CA TRP A 540 -28.49 -19.30 18.66
C TRP A 540 -28.50 -18.15 19.69
N LEU A 541 -28.40 -16.90 19.23
CA LEU A 541 -28.35 -15.72 20.11
C LEU A 541 -29.71 -15.37 20.73
N LYS A 542 -30.81 -15.62 20.02
CA LYS A 542 -32.18 -15.29 20.46
C LYS A 542 -32.53 -15.72 21.89
N PRO A 543 -32.30 -16.97 22.33
CA PRO A 543 -32.55 -17.37 23.73
C PRO A 543 -31.61 -16.68 24.74
N LEU A 544 -30.47 -16.16 24.29
CA LEU A 544 -29.46 -15.48 25.10
C LEU A 544 -29.70 -13.96 25.20
N ALA A 545 -30.65 -13.39 24.45
CA ALA A 545 -30.98 -11.96 24.46
C ALA A 545 -31.77 -11.51 25.72
N GLY A 546 -32.27 -12.45 26.52
CA GLY A 546 -33.12 -12.21 27.69
C GLY A 546 -34.56 -11.85 27.31
N ASN A 547 -35.30 -11.20 28.20
CA ASN A 547 -36.72 -10.91 27.98
C ASN A 547 -36.90 -9.78 26.95
N PRO A 548 -37.96 -9.82 26.11
CA PRO A 548 -38.30 -8.69 25.23
C PRO A 548 -38.66 -7.44 26.04
N ARG A 549 -38.14 -6.28 25.63
CA ARG A 549 -38.47 -4.95 26.20
C ARG A 549 -38.64 -3.90 25.11
N ALA A 550 -39.30 -2.79 25.44
CA ALA A 550 -39.31 -1.63 24.56
C ALA A 550 -37.88 -1.07 24.40
N PRO A 551 -37.49 -0.66 23.18
CA PRO A 551 -36.17 -0.10 22.95
C PRO A 551 -36.03 1.29 23.59
N ARG A 552 -34.78 1.70 23.82
CA ARG A 552 -34.44 3.04 24.34
C ARG A 552 -33.69 3.81 23.26
N LYS A 553 -33.75 5.14 23.33
CA LYS A 553 -32.88 6.01 22.53
C LYS A 553 -31.41 5.74 22.90
N PRO A 554 -30.46 5.95 21.97
CA PRO A 554 -29.03 5.86 22.28
C PRO A 554 -28.63 6.72 23.49
N GLY A 555 -27.77 6.17 24.34
CA GLY A 555 -27.25 6.80 25.55
C GLY A 555 -28.17 6.68 26.78
N ASN A 556 -27.79 7.42 27.83
CA ASN A 556 -28.60 7.64 29.04
C ASN A 556 -28.22 9.00 29.66
N THR A 557 -28.68 9.27 30.90
CA THR A 557 -28.39 10.54 31.59
C THR A 557 -26.89 10.78 31.83
N LYS A 558 -26.10 9.72 32.04
CA LYS A 558 -24.65 9.75 32.29
C LYS A 558 -23.84 9.77 30.99
N TYR A 559 -24.23 8.94 30.02
CA TYR A 559 -23.60 8.76 28.72
C TYR A 559 -24.51 9.34 27.64
N LYS A 560 -24.44 10.66 27.48
CA LYS A 560 -25.24 11.36 26.46
C LYS A 560 -24.67 11.07 25.07
N PRO A 561 -25.51 11.01 24.02
CA PRO A 561 -25.04 11.02 22.64
C PRO A 561 -24.07 12.19 22.39
N ILE A 562 -22.91 11.89 21.81
CA ILE A 562 -21.83 12.83 21.51
C ILE A 562 -21.98 13.34 20.07
N GLU A 563 -22.04 12.40 19.12
CA GLU A 563 -22.20 12.67 17.69
C GLU A 563 -22.90 11.49 16.99
N PRO A 564 -23.50 11.67 15.81
CA PRO A 564 -24.11 10.57 15.05
C PRO A 564 -23.07 9.50 14.64
N ALA A 565 -23.52 8.25 14.52
CA ALA A 565 -22.76 7.21 13.83
C ALA A 565 -22.41 7.66 12.39
N PRO A 566 -21.26 7.26 11.83
CA PRO A 566 -20.34 6.24 12.35
C PRO A 566 -19.23 6.80 13.27
N GLY A 567 -19.36 8.06 13.73
CA GLY A 567 -18.35 8.74 14.53
C GLY A 567 -17.19 9.32 13.70
N ARG A 568 -16.33 10.09 14.34
CA ARG A 568 -15.19 10.77 13.71
C ARG A 568 -13.92 9.92 13.65
N TYR A 569 -13.70 9.00 14.59
CA TYR A 569 -12.49 8.17 14.61
C TYR A 569 -12.37 7.29 13.36
N VAL A 570 -13.47 6.72 12.89
CA VAL A 570 -13.48 5.91 11.66
C VAL A 570 -13.24 6.74 10.39
N LYS A 571 -13.54 8.05 10.44
CA LYS A 571 -13.33 8.97 9.31
C LYS A 571 -11.89 9.45 9.22
N GLU A 572 -11.08 9.21 10.25
CA GLU A 572 -9.65 9.50 10.20
C GLU A 572 -8.99 8.63 9.13
N ARG A 573 -8.74 9.22 7.97
CA ARG A 573 -7.92 8.63 6.92
C ARG A 573 -6.45 8.84 7.22
N GLN A 574 -5.62 7.99 6.63
CA GLN A 574 -4.21 8.33 6.52
C GLN A 574 -4.10 9.67 5.79
N LYS A 575 -3.31 10.57 6.36
CA LYS A 575 -2.64 11.57 5.55
C LYS A 575 -1.80 10.78 4.54
N THR A 576 -2.15 10.86 3.25
CA THR A 576 -1.30 10.35 2.17
C THR A 576 0.12 10.84 2.41
N LEU A 577 1.14 10.07 2.00
CA LEU A 577 2.58 10.36 2.22
C LEU A 577 3.03 11.79 1.84
N GLU A 578 2.18 12.58 1.19
CA GLU A 578 2.34 14.03 0.99
C GLU A 578 2.33 14.88 2.27
N GLU A 579 1.60 14.50 3.34
CA GLU A 579 1.46 15.36 4.53
C GLU A 579 2.23 14.88 5.78
N GLY A 580 2.86 13.70 5.73
CA GLY A 580 3.69 13.16 6.82
C GLY A 580 5.20 13.41 6.65
N LYS A 581 5.64 13.82 5.46
CA LYS A 581 6.94 14.49 5.33
C LYS A 581 6.75 15.91 5.87
N MET A 582 7.60 16.33 6.80
CA MET A 582 7.85 17.77 6.99
C MET A 582 8.03 18.37 5.59
N THR A 583 7.09 19.23 5.19
CA THR A 583 7.06 19.83 3.86
C THR A 583 8.35 20.63 3.69
N ARG A 584 9.34 20.06 3.01
CA ARG A 584 10.67 20.64 2.89
C ARG A 584 10.57 21.98 2.16
N VAL A 585 11.29 22.98 2.66
CA VAL A 585 11.29 24.32 2.06
C VAL A 585 12.33 24.39 0.95
N ALA A 586 11.89 24.74 -0.26
CA ALA A 586 12.77 24.92 -1.41
C ALA A 586 12.85 26.40 -1.79
N LEU A 587 14.05 26.98 -1.72
CA LEU A 587 14.35 28.34 -2.15
C LEU A 587 14.99 28.35 -3.53
N VAL A 588 14.30 28.95 -4.50
CA VAL A 588 14.78 29.11 -5.87
C VAL A 588 15.12 30.57 -6.14
N THR A 589 16.38 30.89 -6.41
CA THR A 589 16.75 32.28 -6.73
C THR A 589 16.35 32.66 -8.16
N GLY A 590 15.72 33.83 -8.33
CA GLY A 590 15.25 34.28 -9.64
C GLY A 590 14.19 33.36 -10.27
N GLY A 591 13.19 32.91 -9.51
CA GLY A 591 12.17 31.95 -9.95
C GLY A 591 11.08 32.53 -10.85
N MET A 592 11.06 33.85 -11.09
CA MET A 592 10.01 34.53 -11.84
C MET A 592 10.27 34.58 -13.36
N GLY A 593 10.27 33.40 -13.97
CA GLY A 593 10.26 33.21 -15.42
C GLY A 593 11.29 32.21 -15.95
N GLY A 594 11.06 31.74 -17.18
CA GLY A 594 11.97 30.84 -17.88
C GLY A 594 12.21 29.55 -17.09
N LEU A 595 13.47 29.27 -16.78
CA LEU A 595 13.87 28.06 -16.06
C LEU A 595 13.44 28.08 -14.58
N GLY A 596 13.58 29.22 -13.91
CA GLY A 596 13.26 29.34 -12.49
C GLY A 596 11.78 29.06 -12.18
N GLU A 597 10.89 29.47 -13.08
CA GLU A 597 9.45 29.23 -12.95
C GLU A 597 9.11 27.74 -13.09
N ALA A 598 9.68 27.08 -14.10
CA ALA A 598 9.50 25.64 -14.30
C ALA A 598 10.03 24.82 -13.11
N VAL A 599 11.16 25.24 -12.51
CA VAL A 599 11.69 24.63 -11.28
C VAL A 599 10.73 24.84 -10.10
N CYS A 600 10.21 26.05 -9.91
CA CYS A 600 9.25 26.32 -8.83
C CYS A 600 8.00 25.44 -8.97
N ILE A 601 7.40 25.40 -10.16
CA ILE A 601 6.23 24.59 -10.48
C ILE A 601 6.51 23.10 -10.22
N LYS A 602 7.65 22.58 -10.70
CA LYS A 602 7.98 21.16 -10.55
C LYS A 602 8.20 20.76 -9.10
N LEU A 603 8.91 21.57 -8.31
CA LEU A 603 9.13 21.29 -6.90
C LEU A 603 7.82 21.39 -6.10
N ALA A 604 6.95 22.35 -6.43
CA ALA A 604 5.63 22.47 -5.79
C ALA A 604 4.74 21.25 -6.07
N ALA A 605 4.74 20.77 -7.31
CA ALA A 605 4.04 19.56 -7.73
C ALA A 605 4.56 18.28 -7.04
N LEU A 606 5.74 18.33 -6.43
CA LEU A 606 6.33 17.25 -5.64
C LEU A 606 6.17 17.46 -4.13
N GLY A 607 5.34 18.42 -3.71
CA GLY A 607 5.03 18.66 -2.31
C GLY A 607 6.07 19.49 -1.56
N PHE A 608 6.99 20.19 -2.24
CA PHE A 608 7.87 21.15 -1.55
C PHE A 608 7.12 22.45 -1.24
N LYS A 609 7.45 23.08 -0.11
CA LYS A 609 7.03 24.45 0.19
C LYS A 609 7.98 25.40 -0.53
N VAL A 610 7.59 25.82 -1.74
CA VAL A 610 8.46 26.60 -2.61
C VAL A 610 8.39 28.09 -2.29
N VAL A 611 9.56 28.69 -2.16
CA VAL A 611 9.78 30.13 -2.05
C VAL A 611 10.76 30.59 -3.12
N THR A 612 10.60 31.83 -3.60
CA THR A 612 11.49 32.38 -4.62
C THR A 612 11.95 33.80 -4.32
N THR A 613 13.04 34.20 -4.95
CA THR A 613 13.53 35.58 -4.89
C THR A 613 13.28 36.35 -6.18
N TYR A 614 13.18 37.66 -6.04
CA TYR A 614 13.17 38.61 -7.15
C TYR A 614 14.06 39.82 -6.85
N SER A 615 14.61 40.44 -7.89
CA SER A 615 15.40 41.67 -7.73
C SER A 615 14.50 42.80 -7.20
N PRO A 616 14.95 43.63 -6.24
CA PRO A 616 14.12 44.66 -5.60
C PRO A 616 13.42 45.65 -6.56
N GLY A 617 13.92 45.84 -7.78
CA GLY A 617 13.30 46.66 -8.83
C GLY A 617 12.23 45.96 -9.69
N ASN A 618 11.89 44.70 -9.44
CA ASN A 618 10.93 43.95 -10.26
C ASN A 618 9.48 44.33 -9.91
N ASN A 619 8.79 44.98 -10.84
CA ASN A 619 7.40 45.43 -10.67
C ASN A 619 6.33 44.39 -11.11
N LYS A 620 6.73 43.22 -11.63
CA LYS A 620 5.81 42.18 -12.14
C LYS A 620 5.51 41.07 -11.12
N VAL A 621 5.99 41.22 -9.89
CA VAL A 621 5.90 40.21 -8.83
C VAL A 621 4.45 39.82 -8.54
N GLN A 622 3.57 40.82 -8.38
CA GLN A 622 2.17 40.57 -8.03
C GLN A 622 1.40 39.88 -9.17
N ASP A 623 1.66 40.26 -10.42
CA ASP A 623 1.04 39.61 -11.59
C ASP A 623 1.50 38.15 -11.72
N TRP A 624 2.79 37.88 -11.48
CA TRP A 624 3.33 36.54 -11.50
C TRP A 624 2.72 35.67 -10.38
N LEU A 625 2.69 36.17 -9.14
CA LEU A 625 2.07 35.47 -8.01
C LEU A 625 0.59 35.20 -8.25
N LYS A 626 -0.14 36.15 -8.84
CA LYS A 626 -1.55 35.96 -9.21
C LYS A 626 -1.71 34.86 -10.27
N THR A 627 -0.84 34.83 -11.27
CA THR A 627 -0.84 33.79 -12.31
C THR A 627 -0.58 32.41 -11.69
N MET A 628 0.40 32.30 -10.80
CA MET A 628 0.73 31.04 -10.12
C MET A 628 -0.40 30.57 -9.19
N ASN A 629 -1.01 31.48 -8.43
CA ASN A 629 -2.18 31.17 -7.60
C ASN A 629 -3.37 30.66 -8.43
N ASN A 630 -3.64 31.26 -9.59
CA ASN A 630 -4.68 30.79 -10.50
C ASN A 630 -4.41 29.39 -11.07
N MET A 631 -3.13 28.99 -11.13
CA MET A 631 -2.70 27.64 -11.52
C MET A 631 -2.66 26.66 -10.32
N GLY A 632 -3.05 27.09 -9.12
CA GLY A 632 -3.08 26.27 -7.92
C GLY A 632 -1.79 26.30 -7.09
N TYR A 633 -0.82 27.17 -7.40
CA TYR A 633 0.45 27.26 -6.69
C TYR A 633 0.51 28.46 -5.73
N GLY A 634 0.57 28.17 -4.42
CA GLY A 634 0.67 29.18 -3.35
C GLY A 634 2.09 29.64 -3.05
N PHE A 635 2.80 30.19 -4.04
CA PHE A 635 4.19 30.65 -3.85
C PHE A 635 4.31 31.91 -3.00
N LYS A 636 5.39 31.99 -2.21
CA LYS A 636 5.85 33.24 -1.60
C LYS A 636 7.11 33.74 -2.32
N ALA A 637 7.19 35.06 -2.50
CA ALA A 637 8.31 35.70 -3.15
C ALA A 637 8.91 36.81 -2.29
N TYR A 638 10.24 36.85 -2.22
CA TYR A 638 10.97 37.80 -1.38
C TYR A 638 11.92 38.67 -2.21
N PRO A 639 12.00 39.99 -1.93
CA PRO A 639 12.98 40.85 -2.57
C PRO A 639 14.38 40.44 -2.10
N CYS A 640 15.30 40.21 -3.03
CA CYS A 640 16.69 39.91 -2.72
C CYS A 640 17.58 40.37 -3.88
N ASP A 641 18.52 41.28 -3.58
CA ASP A 641 19.70 41.46 -4.40
C ASP A 641 20.71 40.37 -4.08
N VAL A 642 20.88 39.41 -4.99
CA VAL A 642 21.79 38.28 -4.78
C VAL A 642 23.27 38.66 -4.90
N THR A 643 23.59 39.86 -5.40
CA THR A 643 24.97 40.36 -5.44
C THR A 643 25.44 40.91 -4.10
N ASP A 644 24.49 41.23 -3.21
CA ASP A 644 24.76 41.80 -1.90
C ASP A 644 24.60 40.74 -0.79
N PHE A 645 25.66 40.57 0.01
CA PHE A 645 25.71 39.53 1.03
C PHE A 645 24.70 39.76 2.16
N ASP A 646 24.51 41.02 2.57
CA ASP A 646 23.59 41.38 3.65
C ASP A 646 22.13 41.23 3.21
N SER A 647 21.80 41.57 1.96
CA SER A 647 20.51 41.29 1.33
C SER A 647 20.22 39.79 1.28
N ALA A 648 21.19 38.96 0.89
CA ALA A 648 21.05 37.51 0.89
C ALA A 648 20.77 36.96 2.31
N ARG A 649 21.52 37.44 3.32
CA ARG A 649 21.30 37.10 4.74
C ARG A 649 19.89 37.47 5.19
N ALA A 650 19.49 38.74 5.00
CA ALA A 650 18.18 39.24 5.43
C ALA A 650 17.02 38.49 4.75
N CYS A 651 17.17 38.14 3.47
CA CYS A 651 16.20 37.34 2.73
C CYS A 651 16.03 35.94 3.35
N VAL A 652 17.12 35.22 3.59
CA VAL A 652 17.06 33.85 4.13
C VAL A 652 16.57 33.83 5.59
N GLU A 653 16.93 34.83 6.39
CA GLU A 653 16.38 35.00 7.75
C GLU A 653 14.86 35.22 7.71
N THR A 654 14.39 36.07 6.80
CA THR A 654 12.94 36.34 6.63
C THR A 654 12.21 35.08 6.17
N VAL A 655 12.74 34.36 5.18
CA VAL A 655 12.20 33.06 4.74
C VAL A 655 12.14 32.08 5.91
N SER A 656 13.22 31.95 6.68
CA SER A 656 13.30 31.01 7.80
C SER A 656 12.26 31.31 8.87
N ARG A 657 12.02 32.60 9.15
CA ARG A 657 11.01 33.06 10.11
C ARG A 657 9.58 32.85 9.62
N GLU A 658 9.30 33.12 8.35
CA GLU A 658 7.91 33.13 7.82
C GLU A 658 7.45 31.81 7.20
N VAL A 659 8.39 30.92 6.86
CA VAL A 659 8.14 29.72 6.07
C VAL A 659 8.68 28.48 6.74
N GLY A 660 9.89 28.57 7.29
CA GLY A 660 10.66 27.46 7.85
C GLY A 660 12.08 27.42 7.30
N PRO A 661 12.97 26.62 7.90
CA PRO A 661 14.36 26.51 7.49
C PRO A 661 14.46 26.02 6.03
N VAL A 662 15.40 26.58 5.26
CA VAL A 662 15.60 26.19 3.87
C VAL A 662 16.31 24.83 3.80
N ASP A 663 15.65 23.85 3.17
CA ASP A 663 16.13 22.49 3.02
C ASP A 663 16.75 22.27 1.63
N VAL A 664 16.20 22.91 0.61
CA VAL A 664 16.71 22.88 -0.77
C VAL A 664 17.01 24.30 -1.23
N LEU A 665 18.24 24.57 -1.66
CA LEU A 665 18.62 25.82 -2.32
C LEU A 665 18.94 25.56 -3.78
N VAL A 666 18.22 26.24 -4.68
CA VAL A 666 18.52 26.27 -6.12
C VAL A 666 19.06 27.65 -6.49
N ASN A 667 20.37 27.72 -6.72
CA ASN A 667 21.03 28.91 -7.23
C ASN A 667 20.81 29.01 -8.74
N ASN A 668 19.74 29.69 -9.14
CA ASN A 668 19.30 29.83 -10.52
C ASN A 668 19.46 31.26 -11.07
N ALA A 669 19.50 32.29 -10.22
CA ALA A 669 19.69 33.67 -10.66
C ALA A 669 20.94 33.83 -11.54
N GLY A 670 20.81 34.58 -12.64
CA GLY A 670 21.92 34.85 -13.52
C GLY A 670 21.57 35.81 -14.66
N ILE A 671 22.58 36.52 -15.14
CA ILE A 671 22.51 37.44 -16.29
C ILE A 671 23.59 37.14 -17.33
N THR A 672 23.47 37.76 -18.50
CA THR A 672 24.49 37.78 -19.55
C THR A 672 24.81 39.22 -19.99
N ARG A 673 26.04 39.45 -20.44
CA ARG A 673 26.53 40.70 -21.03
C ARG A 673 27.45 40.35 -22.21
N ASP A 674 26.81 39.96 -23.31
CA ASP A 674 27.49 39.33 -24.44
C ASP A 674 28.18 40.38 -25.32
N MET A 675 29.51 40.31 -25.40
CA MET A 675 30.32 41.14 -26.27
C MET A 675 31.74 40.57 -26.37
N THR A 676 32.45 40.91 -27.44
CA THR A 676 33.86 40.52 -27.55
C THR A 676 34.69 41.10 -26.41
N PHE A 677 35.71 40.39 -25.96
CA PHE A 677 36.55 40.83 -24.84
C PHE A 677 37.12 42.24 -25.05
N LYS A 678 37.47 42.59 -26.29
CA LYS A 678 37.92 43.93 -26.68
C LYS A 678 36.92 45.06 -26.36
N LYS A 679 35.62 44.77 -26.39
CA LYS A 679 34.54 45.72 -26.10
C LYS A 679 34.06 45.66 -24.65
N MET A 680 34.38 44.59 -23.93
CA MET A 680 33.95 44.36 -22.57
C MET A 680 34.65 45.32 -21.61
N ASN A 681 33.87 46.13 -20.90
CA ASN A 681 34.41 46.96 -19.84
C ASN A 681 34.31 46.24 -18.48
N LYS A 682 34.90 46.85 -17.46
CA LYS A 682 34.94 46.29 -16.10
C LYS A 682 33.53 46.15 -15.49
N ALA A 683 32.62 47.09 -15.75
CA ALA A 683 31.25 47.00 -15.24
C ALA A 683 30.46 45.82 -15.86
N ASP A 684 30.67 45.52 -17.15
CA ASP A 684 30.08 44.35 -17.81
C ASP A 684 30.62 43.03 -17.23
N TRP A 685 31.91 43.00 -16.91
CA TRP A 685 32.55 41.87 -16.23
C TRP A 685 31.98 41.70 -14.81
N ASP A 686 32.01 42.76 -14.01
CA ASP A 686 31.59 42.76 -12.61
C ASP A 686 30.13 42.37 -12.46
N ALA A 687 29.24 42.94 -13.28
CA ALA A 687 27.83 42.60 -13.23
C ALA A 687 27.58 41.09 -13.40
N VAL A 688 28.29 40.45 -14.34
CA VAL A 688 28.14 39.00 -14.59
C VAL A 688 28.80 38.17 -13.50
N ILE A 689 30.00 38.54 -13.03
CA ILE A 689 30.68 37.80 -11.96
C ILE A 689 29.91 37.88 -10.65
N HIS A 690 29.49 39.08 -10.24
CA HIS A 690 28.75 39.26 -8.98
C HIS A 690 27.38 38.55 -9.02
N THR A 691 26.65 38.68 -10.13
CA THR A 691 25.31 38.06 -10.22
C THR A 691 25.37 36.55 -10.39
N ASN A 692 26.34 36.03 -11.15
CA ASN A 692 26.33 34.61 -11.50
C ASN A 692 27.21 33.78 -10.56
N LEU A 693 28.36 34.28 -10.11
CA LEU A 693 29.29 33.50 -9.29
C LEU A 693 29.20 33.88 -7.81
N ASP A 694 29.32 35.17 -7.47
CA ASP A 694 29.32 35.58 -6.05
C ASP A 694 27.97 35.31 -5.39
N SER A 695 26.87 35.42 -6.13
CA SER A 695 25.54 35.05 -5.66
C SER A 695 25.44 33.62 -5.13
N VAL A 696 26.19 32.67 -5.72
CA VAL A 696 26.23 31.28 -5.25
C VAL A 696 26.81 31.22 -3.85
N PHE A 697 27.89 31.95 -3.59
CA PHE A 697 28.46 32.06 -2.24
C PHE A 697 27.49 32.77 -1.29
N ASN A 698 27.01 33.95 -1.69
CA ASN A 698 26.16 34.82 -0.86
C ASN A 698 24.93 34.09 -0.35
N MET A 699 24.25 33.29 -1.19
CA MET A 699 23.06 32.53 -0.82
C MET A 699 23.39 31.22 -0.10
N THR A 700 24.40 30.48 -0.58
CA THR A 700 24.73 29.16 -0.01
C THR A 700 25.24 29.28 1.42
N LYS A 701 26.01 30.33 1.74
CA LYS A 701 26.55 30.53 3.09
C LYS A 701 25.44 30.66 4.15
N GLN A 702 24.29 31.26 3.80
CA GLN A 702 23.21 31.52 4.77
C GLN A 702 22.46 30.24 5.18
N VAL A 703 22.43 29.23 4.32
CA VAL A 703 21.63 28.01 4.55
C VAL A 703 22.47 26.83 5.05
N MET A 704 23.79 26.88 4.82
CA MET A 704 24.67 25.73 5.00
C MET A 704 24.75 25.24 6.45
N ASP A 705 24.96 26.15 7.39
CA ASP A 705 25.15 25.78 8.80
C ASP A 705 23.92 25.02 9.33
N GLY A 706 22.71 25.52 9.02
CA GLY A 706 21.47 24.83 9.36
C GLY A 706 21.28 23.49 8.64
N MET A 707 21.65 23.38 7.35
CA MET A 707 21.58 22.10 6.63
C MET A 707 22.49 21.04 7.26
N VAL A 708 23.71 21.43 7.65
CA VAL A 708 24.70 20.57 8.30
C VAL A 708 24.21 20.14 9.69
N GLU A 709 23.68 21.06 10.49
CA GLU A 709 23.11 20.76 11.81
C GLU A 709 21.96 19.74 11.73
N ARG A 710 21.07 19.90 10.73
CA ARG A 710 19.95 18.98 10.48
C ARG A 710 20.37 17.66 9.82
N LYS A 711 21.65 17.54 9.44
CA LYS A 711 22.20 16.44 8.66
C LYS A 711 21.47 16.16 7.34
N TRP A 712 20.86 17.20 6.76
CA TRP A 712 20.11 17.09 5.52
C TRP A 712 20.08 18.45 4.82
N GLY A 713 20.42 18.46 3.53
CA GLY A 713 20.31 19.63 2.68
C GLY A 713 20.65 19.32 1.23
N ARG A 714 20.11 20.10 0.30
CA ARG A 714 20.41 20.00 -1.14
C ARG A 714 20.73 21.38 -1.70
N VAL A 715 21.93 21.54 -2.24
CA VAL A 715 22.35 22.76 -2.95
C VAL A 715 22.56 22.41 -4.42
N ILE A 716 21.83 23.10 -5.29
CA ILE A 716 21.83 22.87 -6.74
C ILE A 716 22.20 24.17 -7.43
N ASN A 717 23.36 24.17 -8.08
CA ASN A 717 23.89 25.32 -8.79
C ASN A 717 23.57 25.20 -10.28
N VAL A 718 22.84 26.17 -10.85
CA VAL A 718 22.49 26.17 -12.27
C VAL A 718 23.61 26.85 -13.07
N SER A 719 24.47 26.03 -13.67
CA SER A 719 25.56 26.49 -14.54
C SER A 719 25.10 26.62 -16.00
N SER A 720 25.93 26.24 -16.97
CA SER A 720 25.63 26.26 -18.41
C SER A 720 26.67 25.43 -19.16
N VAL A 721 26.27 24.88 -20.31
CA VAL A 721 27.19 24.28 -21.28
C VAL A 721 28.34 25.22 -21.67
N ASN A 722 28.13 26.55 -21.63
CA ASN A 722 29.18 27.52 -21.93
C ASN A 722 30.22 27.64 -20.81
N GLY A 723 29.92 27.22 -19.58
CA GLY A 723 30.92 27.03 -18.53
C GLY A 723 31.86 25.85 -18.79
N GLN A 724 31.45 24.90 -19.65
CA GLN A 724 32.23 23.71 -19.99
C GLN A 724 33.03 23.91 -21.28
N LYS A 725 32.39 24.40 -22.34
CA LYS A 725 32.99 24.51 -23.68
C LYS A 725 33.42 25.93 -24.07
N GLY A 726 33.02 26.94 -23.29
CA GLY A 726 33.14 28.35 -23.66
C GLY A 726 32.16 28.79 -24.74
N ALA A 727 32.04 30.10 -24.92
CA ALA A 727 31.31 30.72 -26.03
C ALA A 727 31.94 32.04 -26.46
N PHE A 728 31.92 32.31 -27.77
CA PHE A 728 32.43 33.56 -28.32
C PHE A 728 31.65 34.75 -27.77
N GLY A 729 32.36 35.77 -27.28
CA GLY A 729 31.76 36.96 -26.69
C GLY A 729 31.21 36.78 -25.27
N GLN A 730 31.51 35.66 -24.61
CA GLN A 730 31.01 35.34 -23.27
C GLN A 730 32.14 35.00 -22.29
N THR A 731 33.27 35.71 -22.34
CA THR A 731 34.42 35.44 -21.45
C THR A 731 34.03 35.57 -19.97
N ASN A 732 33.27 36.61 -19.59
CA ASN A 732 32.73 36.81 -18.24
C ASN A 732 31.76 35.68 -17.83
N TYR A 733 30.78 35.36 -18.67
CA TYR A 733 29.75 34.37 -18.38
C TYR A 733 30.32 32.95 -18.29
N SER A 734 31.18 32.58 -19.24
CA SER A 734 31.87 31.28 -19.23
C SER A 734 32.75 31.14 -17.99
N ALA A 735 33.49 32.19 -17.61
CA ALA A 735 34.30 32.20 -16.38
C ALA A 735 33.43 32.03 -15.12
N ALA A 736 32.33 32.78 -15.00
CA ALA A 736 31.42 32.65 -13.87
C ALA A 736 30.81 31.25 -13.75
N LYS A 737 30.29 30.71 -14.86
CA LYS A 737 29.63 29.39 -14.91
C LYS A 737 30.62 28.24 -14.69
N ALA A 738 31.86 28.37 -15.16
CA ALA A 738 32.95 27.44 -14.87
C ALA A 738 33.35 27.47 -13.38
N GLY A 739 33.42 28.67 -12.78
CA GLY A 739 33.75 28.87 -11.36
C GLY A 739 32.81 28.13 -10.41
N MET A 740 31.52 28.03 -10.77
CA MET A 740 30.54 27.26 -10.00
C MET A 740 30.93 25.78 -9.84
N HIS A 741 31.61 25.18 -10.83
CA HIS A 741 32.02 23.78 -10.75
C HIS A 741 33.10 23.58 -9.68
N GLY A 742 34.05 24.50 -9.59
CA GLY A 742 35.09 24.49 -8.55
C GLY A 742 34.48 24.66 -7.16
N PHE A 743 33.58 25.64 -7.00
CA PHE A 743 32.84 25.89 -5.77
C PHE A 743 32.07 24.64 -5.29
N THR A 744 31.27 24.05 -6.18
CA THR A 744 30.49 22.84 -5.88
C THR A 744 31.35 21.68 -5.42
N LYS A 745 32.45 21.39 -6.13
CA LYS A 745 33.33 20.26 -5.80
C LYS A 745 33.98 20.44 -4.43
N ALA A 746 34.50 21.63 -4.15
CA ALA A 746 35.14 21.93 -2.87
C ALA A 746 34.15 21.80 -1.72
N LEU A 747 32.99 22.46 -1.82
CA LEU A 747 31.99 22.46 -0.76
C LEU A 747 31.40 21.06 -0.52
N ALA A 748 31.17 20.28 -1.58
CA ALA A 748 30.68 18.91 -1.45
C ALA A 748 31.62 18.03 -0.59
N LEU A 749 32.95 18.20 -0.71
CA LEU A 749 33.92 17.46 0.10
C LEU A 749 33.82 17.80 1.58
N GLU A 750 33.45 19.04 1.90
CA GLU A 750 33.32 19.52 3.29
C GLU A 750 32.06 18.99 3.99
N VAL A 751 30.94 18.88 3.24
CA VAL A 751 29.59 18.71 3.83
C VAL A 751 28.93 17.34 3.56
N ALA A 752 29.52 16.51 2.70
CA ALA A 752 28.94 15.21 2.32
C ALA A 752 28.77 14.25 3.50
N LYS A 753 29.73 14.22 4.44
CA LYS A 753 29.67 13.33 5.62
C LYS A 753 28.52 13.70 6.58
N GLN A 754 28.00 14.91 6.46
CA GLN A 754 26.92 15.47 7.23
C GLN A 754 25.58 15.35 6.49
N GLY A 755 25.48 14.56 5.41
CA GLY A 755 24.20 14.29 4.73
C GLY A 755 23.70 15.41 3.80
N VAL A 756 24.53 16.43 3.56
CA VAL A 756 24.24 17.53 2.62
C VAL A 756 24.87 17.23 1.27
N THR A 757 24.11 17.42 0.18
CA THR A 757 24.66 17.29 -1.18
C THR A 757 24.75 18.63 -1.88
N VAL A 758 25.81 18.82 -2.66
CA VAL A 758 26.07 20.04 -3.43
C VAL A 758 26.40 19.62 -4.85
N ASN A 759 25.59 20.02 -5.83
CA ASN A 759 25.75 19.63 -7.22
C ASN A 759 25.62 20.83 -8.16
N THR A 760 26.20 20.71 -9.34
CA THR A 760 25.99 21.64 -10.45
C THR A 760 25.26 20.94 -11.58
N ILE A 761 24.37 21.65 -12.25
CA ILE A 761 23.82 21.21 -13.54
C ILE A 761 24.31 22.14 -14.66
N SER A 762 24.56 21.60 -15.84
CA SER A 762 24.99 22.36 -17.02
C SER A 762 23.97 22.21 -18.15
N PRO A 763 22.92 23.06 -18.18
CA PRO A 763 21.95 23.08 -19.27
C PRO A 763 22.56 23.50 -20.60
N GLY A 764 22.03 22.94 -21.69
CA GLY A 764 22.25 23.44 -23.05
C GLY A 764 21.40 24.68 -23.36
N TYR A 765 21.11 24.92 -24.64
CA TYR A 765 20.17 25.97 -25.03
C TYR A 765 18.73 25.54 -24.73
N ILE A 766 18.09 26.25 -23.81
CA ILE A 766 16.73 25.97 -23.33
C ILE A 766 15.76 27.01 -23.89
N GLY A 767 14.59 26.58 -24.34
CA GLY A 767 13.51 27.42 -24.90
C GLY A 767 12.89 28.40 -23.90
N THR A 768 13.70 29.28 -23.34
CA THR A 768 13.31 30.39 -22.46
C THR A 768 13.25 31.68 -23.27
N LYS A 769 12.57 32.72 -22.73
CA LYS A 769 12.48 34.05 -23.36
C LYS A 769 13.83 34.63 -23.77
N MET A 770 14.91 34.29 -23.06
CA MET A 770 16.28 34.73 -23.36
C MET A 770 16.82 34.10 -24.66
N VAL A 771 16.54 32.82 -24.91
CA VAL A 771 17.03 32.09 -26.09
C VAL A 771 16.08 32.29 -27.28
N THR A 772 14.77 32.39 -27.04
CA THR A 772 13.80 32.63 -28.12
C THR A 772 13.83 34.06 -28.67
N ALA A 773 14.58 34.97 -28.03
CA ALA A 773 14.89 36.30 -28.58
C ALA A 773 15.98 36.25 -29.66
N ILE A 774 16.68 35.13 -29.83
CA ILE A 774 17.66 34.93 -30.91
C ILE A 774 16.89 34.84 -32.24
N PRO A 775 17.32 35.54 -33.31
CA PRO A 775 16.67 35.45 -34.61
C PRO A 775 16.57 34.00 -35.10
N GLN A 776 15.40 33.62 -35.63
CA GLN A 776 15.12 32.24 -36.05
C GLN A 776 16.17 31.69 -37.03
N GLU A 777 16.62 32.50 -37.98
CA GLU A 777 17.67 32.14 -38.94
C GLU A 777 18.98 31.75 -38.24
N ILE A 778 19.35 32.42 -37.14
CA ILE A 778 20.54 32.10 -36.36
C ILE A 778 20.33 30.84 -35.52
N LEU A 779 19.14 30.65 -34.95
CA LEU A 779 18.78 29.42 -34.24
C LEU A 779 18.93 28.21 -35.17
N ASP A 780 18.35 28.28 -36.36
CA ASP A 780 18.31 27.17 -37.32
C ASP A 780 19.67 26.91 -37.98
N SER A 781 20.41 27.96 -38.34
CA SER A 781 21.68 27.81 -39.07
C SER A 781 22.90 27.61 -38.16
N LYS A 782 22.89 28.09 -36.92
CA LYS A 782 24.09 28.10 -36.06
C LYS A 782 23.95 27.39 -34.73
N ILE A 783 22.75 27.29 -34.14
CA ILE A 783 22.58 26.73 -32.80
C ILE A 783 22.09 25.28 -32.85
N LEU A 784 20.93 25.05 -33.50
CA LEU A 784 20.33 23.71 -33.58
C LEU A 784 21.26 22.65 -34.18
N PRO A 785 22.04 22.93 -35.25
CA PRO A 785 22.96 21.93 -35.82
C PRO A 785 24.08 21.48 -34.85
N GLN A 786 24.33 22.25 -33.80
CA GLN A 786 25.33 21.89 -32.76
C GLN A 786 24.74 21.05 -31.63
N ILE A 787 23.42 20.82 -31.62
CA ILE A 787 22.73 20.02 -30.60
C ILE A 787 22.33 18.70 -31.26
N PRO A 788 22.95 17.55 -30.93
CA PRO A 788 22.60 16.25 -31.51
C PRO A 788 21.12 15.88 -31.45
N VAL A 789 20.41 16.25 -30.38
CA VAL A 789 18.95 16.05 -30.23
C VAL A 789 18.12 16.97 -31.16
N ASN A 790 18.77 17.91 -31.85
CA ASN A 790 18.23 18.80 -32.88
C ASN A 790 16.99 19.62 -32.46
N ARG A 791 16.96 20.02 -31.19
CA ARG A 791 15.98 20.97 -30.64
C ARG A 791 16.54 21.66 -29.42
N LEU A 792 15.91 22.76 -29.03
CA LEU A 792 16.10 23.34 -27.72
C LEU A 792 15.57 22.38 -26.63
N GLY A 793 16.24 22.39 -25.48
CA GLY A 793 15.70 21.77 -24.27
C GLY A 793 14.48 22.55 -23.80
N LYS A 794 13.55 21.86 -23.12
CA LYS A 794 12.40 22.50 -22.49
C LYS A 794 12.72 22.82 -21.02
N PRO A 795 12.23 23.94 -20.45
CA PRO A 795 12.43 24.26 -19.05
C PRO A 795 12.05 23.13 -18.08
N GLU A 796 11.00 22.37 -18.40
CA GLU A 796 10.48 21.27 -17.59
C GLU A 796 11.45 20.08 -17.53
N GLU A 797 12.26 19.87 -18.58
CA GLU A 797 13.28 18.81 -18.62
C GLU A 797 14.41 19.11 -17.62
N ILE A 798 14.79 20.38 -17.52
CA ILE A 798 15.79 20.84 -16.54
C ILE A 798 15.19 20.79 -15.12
N ALA A 799 13.94 21.23 -14.96
CA ALA A 799 13.23 21.14 -13.70
C ALA A 799 13.11 19.69 -13.21
N GLY A 800 12.96 18.71 -14.11
CA GLY A 800 12.98 17.28 -13.80
C GLY A 800 14.30 16.83 -13.16
N LEU A 801 15.44 17.26 -13.69
CA LEU A 801 16.75 16.97 -13.09
C LEU A 801 16.93 17.67 -11.73
N VAL A 802 16.50 18.92 -11.61
CA VAL A 802 16.54 19.65 -10.32
C VAL A 802 15.70 18.93 -9.28
N ALA A 803 14.51 18.46 -9.64
CA ALA A 803 13.64 17.69 -8.76
C ALA A 803 14.28 16.38 -8.29
N TYR A 804 14.94 15.63 -9.20
CA TYR A 804 15.70 14.45 -8.82
C TYR A 804 16.80 14.80 -7.81
N LEU A 805 17.61 15.83 -8.09
CA LEU A 805 18.70 16.26 -7.20
C LEU A 805 18.20 16.80 -5.84
N ALA A 806 16.98 17.32 -5.78
CA ALA A 806 16.35 17.78 -4.55
C ALA A 806 15.79 16.64 -3.68
N SER A 807 15.69 15.42 -4.24
CA SER A 807 15.07 14.27 -3.58
C SER A 807 16.01 13.51 -2.63
N ASP A 808 15.45 12.53 -1.93
CA ASP A 808 16.24 11.54 -1.16
C ASP A 808 16.90 10.50 -2.09
N GLU A 809 16.37 10.28 -3.29
CA GLU A 809 16.91 9.33 -4.27
C GLU A 809 18.28 9.76 -4.80
N ALA A 810 18.56 11.07 -4.82
CA ALA A 810 19.84 11.64 -5.21
C ALA A 810 20.82 11.78 -4.04
N ALA A 811 20.58 11.17 -2.88
CA ALA A 811 21.47 11.28 -1.71
C ALA A 811 22.90 10.77 -1.98
N PHE A 812 23.08 9.90 -2.98
CA PHE A 812 24.40 9.39 -3.39
C PHE A 812 25.07 10.23 -4.50
N VAL A 813 24.48 11.36 -4.89
CA VAL A 813 25.01 12.26 -5.92
C VAL A 813 25.43 13.57 -5.24
N THR A 814 26.74 13.82 -5.15
CA THR A 814 27.31 15.06 -4.62
C THR A 814 28.64 15.40 -5.31
N GLY A 815 28.96 16.68 -5.44
CA GLY A 815 30.15 17.17 -6.14
C GLY A 815 30.08 17.03 -7.67
N ALA A 816 28.95 16.58 -8.22
CA ALA A 816 28.80 16.30 -9.64
C ALA A 816 28.52 17.56 -10.46
N ASN A 817 28.93 17.54 -11.73
CA ASN A 817 28.43 18.44 -12.76
C ASN A 817 27.64 17.62 -13.79
N ILE A 818 26.31 17.72 -13.76
CA ILE A 818 25.45 16.92 -14.63
C ILE A 818 25.09 17.71 -15.88
N SER A 819 25.50 17.20 -17.04
CA SER A 819 25.24 17.83 -18.33
C SER A 819 23.86 17.44 -18.84
N ILE A 820 22.99 18.43 -19.10
CA ILE A 820 21.65 18.24 -19.65
C ILE A 820 21.45 19.18 -20.84
N ASN A 821 22.16 18.85 -21.93
CA ASN A 821 22.43 19.79 -23.03
C ASN A 821 22.12 19.21 -24.43
N GLY A 822 21.34 18.13 -24.51
CA GLY A 822 20.97 17.51 -25.79
C GLY A 822 22.14 16.93 -26.58
N GLY A 823 23.25 16.60 -25.89
CA GLY A 823 24.48 16.09 -26.49
C GLY A 823 25.43 17.16 -27.02
N GLN A 824 25.13 18.45 -26.80
CA GLN A 824 25.94 19.56 -27.34
C GLN A 824 27.38 19.58 -26.79
N HIS A 825 27.58 19.01 -25.61
CA HIS A 825 28.90 18.79 -25.03
C HIS A 825 28.87 17.46 -24.27
N MET A 826 29.77 16.55 -24.64
CA MET A 826 29.95 15.22 -24.05
C MET A 826 31.39 15.14 -23.52
N TYR A 827 31.58 14.52 -22.35
CA TYR A 827 32.92 14.25 -21.79
C TYR A 827 33.40 12.86 -22.19
#